data_AF-A0A432K3K3-F1
#
_entry.id   AF-A0A432K3K3-F1
#
_cell.length_a   1.000
_cell.length_b   1.000
_cell.length_c   1.000
_cell.angle_alpha   90.00
_cell.angle_beta   90.00
_cell.angle_gamma   90.00
#
_symmetry.space_group_name_H-M   'P 1'
#
loop_
_entity.id
_entity.type
_entity.pdbx_description
1 polymer ?
#
loop_
_entity_poly.entity_id
_entity_poly.type
_entity_poly.pdbx_seq_one_letter_code
_entity_poly.pdbx_strand_id
1 'polypeptide(L)'
;MNTLFTKLNLLALGCLLLASSALAQTNQQRAKITNQYNKQVLTELEQTFSTKAKKEKEEAIKMAQQKGWEVKMKLEDGRYAELQKVTKTGEPIYYITYNVDAAESTRADWLNSGGGLGLNLMGDNLTAHVWDGGLARSSHQEYDGAGGTNRFSIGDGTTTLNYHSAHVTGTIIASGVDAQAKGMAPHANAVGYDWNNDLSEATSAASNGMLISNHSYGYRGDQLPDWYFGAYISESKDWDDLMYNSPYYLMVVAAGNDGANDGYNGSPLGGNSSFDKLSGHSTSKNNMVVANAQDANINSNGELVSVSINYSSSEGPTDDYRIKPDITGNGTGVYSTYESSNTAYNSITGTSMASPNVAGSLLLLQEHANNVFGNYIKAATLKGIALHTADDAGITGPDAVWGWGLMNTKRAAETMTGAGDISKIEELTLNNGQSYSVTVESDGTSPLLASISWTDQGGTANTGTTNLSTPVLVNDLDIRVTKNSTTYSPYRLTGVNSNSKGDNNVDPFERVDINNASGSYTITVTHKGSLAGGSQDFSLVVTGVSGAPVVCDATTPTSFSASNVGSNSVDLNWDAVSGTTYDVRYRVSGTSSWTTESTSSSSITLSGLSSTTQYEAQVRSKCSDGTTSAYSSSVSFTTTEVQLVYCDSNGNNVSDEYIGRVQLGSIDNSSGAASSGYADFTSQSSDLGKGDAATITVTPEWTGTVYNEGYSVWIDYNQDGDFSDAGEQVWTQSATSNTPVSGIFTVPSGALSGNTTMRVSMKYNGVPTACESFSYGEVEDYTVNITTGSPEVCTVPSSLSVSSIGENTATLSWSSESAANDYTVRIRENGTSSWSTLSASSNSTGVSGLTADTQYEWQVRSNCSSSSSNYSSSDLFTTDAPVAVTYCDASGDDSSYEWIQRIVLGSIDNTSGDNGGYGDFTSQVANVQRGTSTSMNVQAGFSGSSYTEYWSVWIDLNQDGTFSSGERLVNGSSSSSNLLSATLNIPSTALTGNTRMRVMMKYNAQGTPCETFNYGEVEDYTVNITNSPASMVSMNTDFGGETLGNERNIATYSLYPNPAQDKLNINIKNIDASKGIQIYSSNGVLVRSISTDKEINTIDVSTLEKGMYILKANTVKETVNANFIVR
;
A
#
# COMPACT_ATOMS: atom_id res chain seq x y z
N MET A 1 19.06 48.72 -26.53
CA MET A 1 20.18 49.63 -26.18
C MET A 1 20.19 49.71 -24.66
N ASN A 2 21.04 48.91 -24.00
CA ASN A 2 22.37 49.30 -23.48
C ASN A 2 22.24 50.38 -22.38
N THR A 3 22.82 50.32 -21.17
CA THR A 3 23.80 49.46 -20.47
C THR A 3 23.93 50.12 -19.07
N LEU A 4 23.88 49.39 -17.96
CA LEU A 4 25.03 48.83 -17.22
C LEU A 4 25.96 49.86 -16.50
N PHE A 5 26.06 49.67 -15.17
CA PHE A 5 27.27 49.64 -14.32
C PHE A 5 27.55 50.68 -13.21
N THR A 6 27.82 50.08 -12.04
CA THR A 6 28.74 50.42 -10.93
C THR A 6 28.30 51.32 -9.77
N LYS A 7 28.03 50.69 -8.62
CA LYS A 7 28.38 51.19 -7.27
C LYS A 7 28.79 50.01 -6.38
N LEU A 8 30.03 50.04 -5.88
CA LEU A 8 30.45 49.25 -4.73
C LEU A 8 31.48 50.09 -3.93
N ASN A 9 31.11 50.51 -2.72
CA ASN A 9 31.97 50.51 -1.53
C ASN A 9 31.25 51.14 -0.32
N LEU A 10 31.08 50.29 0.70
CA LEU A 10 31.29 50.52 2.14
C LEU A 10 30.74 51.81 2.79
N LEU A 11 29.71 51.68 3.63
CA LEU A 11 29.86 51.43 5.08
C LEU A 11 28.46 51.50 5.74
N ALA A 12 27.98 50.38 6.26
CA ALA A 12 26.76 50.30 7.06
C ALA A 12 27.13 50.29 8.54
N LEU A 13 26.58 51.22 9.33
CA LEU A 13 26.51 51.09 10.79
C LEU A 13 25.27 51.84 11.29
N GLY A 14 24.29 51.09 11.80
CA GLY A 14 23.16 51.66 12.55
C GLY A 14 21.82 50.99 12.28
N CYS A 15 21.55 49.86 12.94
CA CYS A 15 20.28 49.61 13.65
C CYS A 15 20.41 48.31 14.47
N LEU A 16 20.33 48.46 15.80
CA LEU A 16 20.26 47.38 16.78
C LEU A 16 18.79 47.03 17.08
N LEU A 17 18.58 45.73 17.29
CA LEU A 17 17.65 45.06 18.22
C LEU A 17 16.15 45.04 17.92
N LEU A 18 15.66 43.83 17.60
CA LEU A 18 14.95 42.96 18.58
C LEU A 18 14.73 41.56 17.95
N ALA A 19 15.45 40.55 18.46
CA ALA A 19 14.99 39.15 18.46
C ALA A 19 15.77 38.36 19.52
N SER A 20 15.02 37.66 20.34
CA SER A 20 15.36 37.01 21.60
C SER A 20 15.88 35.57 21.42
N SER A 21 16.83 35.21 22.28
CA SER A 21 17.12 33.87 22.84
C SER A 21 17.39 32.68 21.90
N ALA A 22 18.67 32.29 21.79
CA ALA A 22 19.20 30.97 22.21
C ALA A 22 20.74 31.03 22.24
N LEU A 23 21.36 30.48 23.30
CA LEU A 23 22.79 30.60 23.63
C LEU A 23 23.52 29.26 23.44
N ALA A 24 24.69 29.29 22.80
CA ALA A 24 25.92 28.56 23.17
C ALA A 24 27.17 29.25 22.56
N GLN A 25 28.31 29.23 23.28
CA GLN A 25 29.25 30.36 23.49
C GLN A 25 30.06 30.91 22.30
N THR A 26 30.23 32.24 22.28
CA THR A 26 31.01 32.98 21.27
C THR A 26 32.50 33.14 21.65
N ASN A 27 33.36 33.34 20.65
CA ASN A 27 34.83 33.36 20.76
C ASN A 27 35.43 34.34 21.80
N GLN A 28 34.73 35.41 22.18
CA GLN A 28 35.19 36.34 23.23
C GLN A 28 35.17 35.72 24.64
N GLN A 29 34.30 34.75 24.89
CA GLN A 29 34.19 34.08 26.19
C GLN A 29 35.35 33.09 26.41
N ARG A 30 35.76 32.37 25.34
CA ARG A 30 36.96 31.51 25.33
C ARG A 30 38.26 32.28 25.60
N ALA A 31 38.38 33.50 25.06
CA ALA A 31 39.56 34.34 25.26
C ALA A 31 39.73 34.82 26.72
N LYS A 32 38.63 34.95 27.47
CA LYS A 32 38.64 35.38 28.89
C LYS A 32 39.06 34.26 29.85
N ILE A 33 38.75 33.01 29.50
CA ILE A 33 38.97 31.81 30.33
C ILE A 33 40.43 31.35 30.28
N THR A 34 41.03 31.31 29.08
CA THR A 34 42.42 30.82 28.94
C THR A 34 43.48 31.77 29.50
N ASN A 35 43.09 32.91 30.08
CA ASN A 35 43.97 33.93 30.62
C ASN A 35 44.51 33.60 32.03
N GLN A 36 44.17 32.43 32.57
CA GLN A 36 44.69 31.92 33.86
C GLN A 36 45.49 30.62 33.72
N TYR A 37 45.74 30.15 32.50
CA TYR A 37 46.42 28.87 32.29
C TYR A 37 47.93 29.05 32.22
N ASN A 38 48.66 28.16 32.87
CA ASN A 38 50.10 28.06 32.69
C ASN A 38 50.39 27.32 31.36
N LYS A 39 50.20 28.06 30.27
CA LYS A 39 50.34 27.57 28.89
C LYS A 39 51.75 27.02 28.61
N GLN A 40 52.75 27.50 29.34
CA GLN A 40 54.14 27.05 29.19
C GLN A 40 54.34 25.60 29.67
N VAL A 41 53.77 25.22 30.82
CA VAL A 41 53.83 23.83 31.32
C VAL A 41 53.07 22.87 30.39
N LEU A 42 51.95 23.32 29.82
CA LEU A 42 51.16 22.52 28.89
C LEU A 42 51.91 22.30 27.56
N THR A 43 52.60 23.31 27.06
CA THR A 43 53.46 23.19 25.87
C THR A 43 54.71 22.31 26.12
N GLU A 44 55.28 22.31 27.32
CA GLU A 44 56.42 21.44 27.67
C GLU A 44 56.02 19.96 27.81
N LEU A 45 54.83 19.68 28.34
CA LEU A 45 54.29 18.31 28.42
C LEU A 45 53.94 17.75 27.03
N GLU A 46 53.32 18.57 26.18
CA GLU A 46 53.03 18.23 24.79
C GLU A 46 54.31 17.88 24.00
N GLN A 47 55.37 18.69 24.11
CA GLN A 47 56.66 18.41 23.46
C GLN A 47 57.33 17.14 24.00
N THR A 48 57.20 16.85 25.30
CA THR A 48 57.79 15.67 25.93
C THR A 48 57.14 14.38 25.44
N PHE A 49 55.81 14.34 25.35
CA PHE A 49 55.09 13.16 24.87
C PHE A 49 55.25 12.95 23.36
N SER A 50 55.22 14.02 22.58
CA SER A 50 55.46 13.98 21.13
C SER A 50 56.87 13.45 20.80
N THR A 51 57.90 13.93 21.51
CA THR A 51 59.29 13.49 21.30
C THR A 51 59.51 12.02 21.65
N LYS A 52 58.87 11.55 22.73
CA LYS A 52 58.96 10.15 23.16
C LYS A 52 58.34 9.19 22.14
N ALA A 53 57.10 9.49 21.69
CA ALA A 53 56.40 8.67 20.71
C ALA A 53 57.14 8.62 19.35
N LYS A 54 57.69 9.76 18.91
CA LYS A 54 58.48 9.84 17.67
C LYS A 54 59.77 9.01 17.72
N LYS A 55 60.49 9.07 18.85
CA LYS A 55 61.72 8.30 19.04
C LYS A 55 61.48 6.79 19.06
N GLU A 56 60.44 6.34 19.76
CA GLU A 56 60.07 4.92 19.83
C GLU A 56 59.65 4.36 18.45
N LYS A 57 58.93 5.18 17.65
CA LYS A 57 58.56 4.84 16.26
C LYS A 57 59.75 4.81 15.31
N GLU A 58 60.68 5.77 15.42
CA GLU A 58 61.91 5.80 14.61
C GLU A 58 62.84 4.61 14.92
N GLU A 59 62.93 4.21 16.19
CA GLU A 59 63.68 3.02 16.60
C GLU A 59 63.05 1.73 16.04
N ALA A 60 61.71 1.65 16.03
CA ALA A 60 60.99 0.52 15.46
C ALA A 60 61.13 0.43 13.93
N ILE A 61 61.08 1.55 13.21
CA ILE A 61 61.29 1.60 11.75
C ILE A 61 62.74 1.22 11.40
N LYS A 62 63.73 1.68 12.17
CA LYS A 62 65.14 1.27 11.98
C LYS A 62 65.34 -0.21 12.23
N MET A 63 64.72 -0.76 13.28
CA MET A 63 64.79 -2.19 13.57
C MET A 63 64.07 -3.01 12.49
N ALA A 64 62.96 -2.50 11.95
CA ALA A 64 62.26 -3.13 10.83
C ALA A 64 63.12 -3.24 9.57
N GLN A 65 63.85 -2.17 9.22
CA GLN A 65 64.81 -2.18 8.11
C GLN A 65 65.95 -3.18 8.32
N GLN A 66 66.40 -3.37 9.58
CA GLN A 66 67.49 -4.30 9.92
C GLN A 66 67.03 -5.76 9.99
N LYS A 67 65.77 -6.00 10.36
CA LYS A 67 65.21 -7.34 10.60
C LYS A 67 64.30 -7.83 9.46
N GLY A 68 64.08 -7.00 8.44
CA GLY A 68 63.23 -7.32 7.29
C GLY A 68 61.74 -7.34 7.62
N TRP A 69 61.30 -6.56 8.62
CA TRP A 69 59.90 -6.46 9.02
C TRP A 69 59.15 -5.45 8.14
N GLU A 70 57.93 -5.79 7.74
CA GLU A 70 57.06 -4.86 7.02
C GLU A 70 56.55 -3.79 7.98
N VAL A 71 56.67 -2.51 7.63
CA VAL A 71 56.21 -1.41 8.50
C VAL A 71 54.69 -1.33 8.52
N LYS A 72 54.05 -1.71 7.42
CA LYS A 72 52.60 -1.88 7.25
C LYS A 72 52.39 -3.17 6.48
N MET A 73 51.55 -4.05 6.98
CA MET A 73 51.21 -5.31 6.32
C MET A 73 49.70 -5.52 6.32
N LYS A 74 49.19 -6.09 5.23
CA LYS A 74 47.83 -6.62 5.16
C LYS A 74 47.92 -8.08 5.58
N LEU A 75 47.23 -8.44 6.66
CA LEU A 75 47.16 -9.80 7.18
C LEU A 75 46.36 -10.68 6.21
N GLU A 76 46.54 -11.99 6.28
CA GLU A 76 45.88 -12.96 5.38
C GLU A 76 44.34 -12.92 5.48
N ASP A 77 43.81 -12.38 6.57
CA ASP A 77 42.38 -12.16 6.83
C ASP A 77 41.88 -10.75 6.43
N GLY A 78 42.71 -9.95 5.78
CA GLY A 78 42.35 -8.62 5.28
C GLY A 78 42.59 -7.46 6.25
N ARG A 79 42.88 -7.73 7.52
CA ARG A 79 43.14 -6.71 8.54
C ARG A 79 44.49 -6.02 8.32
N TYR A 80 44.62 -4.78 8.77
CA TYR A 80 45.87 -4.01 8.66
C TYR A 80 46.67 -4.09 9.94
N ALA A 81 47.97 -4.39 9.81
CA ALA A 81 48.91 -4.31 10.91
C ALA A 81 50.00 -3.27 10.64
N GLU A 82 50.23 -2.36 11.60
CA GLU A 82 51.30 -1.35 11.51
C GLU A 82 52.26 -1.46 12.69
N LEU A 83 53.56 -1.50 12.40
CA LEU A 83 54.62 -1.59 13.40
C LEU A 83 54.75 -0.26 14.16
N GLN A 84 54.47 -0.26 15.46
CA GLN A 84 54.46 0.97 16.26
C GLN A 84 55.71 1.16 17.11
N LYS A 85 56.17 0.10 17.78
CA LYS A 85 57.35 0.13 18.63
C LYS A 85 58.02 -1.25 18.69
N VAL A 86 59.16 -1.32 19.35
CA VAL A 86 59.82 -2.58 19.72
C VAL A 86 59.90 -2.69 21.23
N THR A 87 59.74 -3.89 21.76
CA THR A 87 59.93 -4.15 23.20
C THR A 87 61.38 -3.87 23.60
N LYS A 88 61.65 -3.75 24.91
CA LYS A 88 63.03 -3.63 25.41
C LYS A 88 63.92 -4.84 25.08
N THR A 89 63.31 -5.98 24.76
CA THR A 89 63.95 -7.24 24.36
C THR A 89 64.07 -7.42 22.85
N GLY A 90 63.54 -6.48 22.05
CA GLY A 90 63.75 -6.41 20.60
C GLY A 90 62.69 -7.15 19.77
N GLU A 91 61.51 -7.44 20.33
CA GLU A 91 60.37 -7.97 19.57
C GLU A 91 59.52 -6.84 18.97
N PRO A 92 58.98 -7.02 17.75
CA PRO A 92 58.12 -6.02 17.11
C PRO A 92 56.75 -5.98 17.78
N ILE A 93 56.25 -4.78 18.08
CA ILE A 93 54.86 -4.56 18.49
C ILE A 93 54.11 -3.95 17.31
N TYR A 94 53.31 -4.79 16.66
CA TYR A 94 52.33 -4.39 15.67
C TYR A 94 50.99 -4.07 16.35
N TYR A 95 50.31 -3.05 15.87
CA TYR A 95 48.89 -2.85 16.16
C TYR A 95 48.07 -3.58 15.10
N ILE A 96 46.96 -4.21 15.50
CA ILE A 96 45.91 -4.79 14.63
C ILE A 96 44.55 -4.12 14.97
N THR A 97 43.38 -4.51 14.43
CA THR A 97 42.07 -3.83 14.69
C THR A 97 41.02 -4.77 15.30
N TYR A 98 40.12 -4.27 16.16
CA TYR A 98 39.01 -5.04 16.80
C TYR A 98 37.70 -4.30 17.26
N ASN A 99 37.57 -2.95 17.29
CA ASN A 99 36.24 -2.26 17.39
C ASN A 99 35.85 -1.54 16.09
N VAL A 100 36.85 -1.25 15.25
CA VAL A 100 36.64 -0.78 13.87
C VAL A 100 35.82 -1.82 13.11
N ASP A 101 35.96 -3.11 13.40
CA ASP A 101 35.25 -4.20 12.73
C ASP A 101 33.73 -4.15 12.99
N ALA A 102 33.28 -3.65 14.16
CA ALA A 102 31.88 -3.39 14.45
C ALA A 102 31.35 -2.15 13.72
N ALA A 103 32.17 -1.09 13.63
CA ALA A 103 31.87 0.09 12.84
C ALA A 103 31.82 -0.24 11.34
N GLU A 104 32.73 -1.06 10.83
CA GLU A 104 32.81 -1.52 9.44
C GLU A 104 31.63 -2.41 9.09
N SER A 105 31.27 -3.36 9.96
CA SER A 105 30.12 -4.26 9.75
C SER A 105 28.81 -3.51 9.51
N THR A 106 28.60 -2.42 10.24
CA THR A 106 27.41 -1.56 10.11
C THR A 106 27.63 -0.34 9.21
N ARG A 107 28.85 -0.15 8.70
CA ARG A 107 29.31 0.97 7.90
C ARG A 107 29.15 2.33 8.59
N ALA A 108 29.29 2.38 9.91
CA ALA A 108 29.35 3.63 10.66
C ALA A 108 30.64 4.42 10.33
N ASP A 109 31.74 3.71 10.07
CA ASP A 109 33.03 4.28 9.65
C ASP A 109 32.93 5.07 8.33
N TRP A 110 32.01 4.68 7.43
CA TRP A 110 31.74 5.40 6.17
C TRP A 110 31.20 6.81 6.38
N LEU A 111 30.47 7.03 7.48
CA LEU A 111 29.86 8.32 7.83
C LEU A 111 30.86 9.21 8.57
N ASN A 112 31.77 8.61 9.34
CA ASN A 112 32.77 9.31 10.15
C ASN A 112 33.72 10.18 9.31
N SER A 113 34.42 11.08 10.00
CA SER A 113 35.46 11.93 9.38
C SER A 113 36.51 11.08 8.66
N GLY A 114 36.72 11.36 7.37
CA GLY A 114 37.61 10.59 6.49
C GLY A 114 37.03 9.28 5.95
N GLY A 115 35.75 8.98 6.24
CA GLY A 115 35.00 7.84 5.71
C GLY A 115 34.56 8.03 4.26
N GLY A 116 34.10 6.95 3.63
CA GLY A 116 33.81 6.88 2.19
C GLY A 116 32.68 7.79 1.68
N LEU A 117 31.79 8.28 2.56
CA LEU A 117 30.73 9.23 2.18
C LEU A 117 31.16 10.71 2.32
N GLY A 118 32.25 10.99 3.03
CA GLY A 118 32.72 12.38 3.25
C GLY A 118 31.79 13.27 4.09
N LEU A 119 30.82 12.68 4.82
CA LEU A 119 29.83 13.41 5.63
C LEU A 119 30.43 13.98 6.92
N ASN A 120 31.48 13.35 7.45
CA ASN A 120 32.18 13.72 8.69
C ASN A 120 31.29 13.74 9.94
N LEU A 121 30.35 12.80 10.04
CA LEU A 121 29.42 12.65 11.15
C LEU A 121 30.11 11.94 12.32
N MET A 122 30.09 12.55 13.50
CA MET A 122 30.83 12.06 14.67
C MET A 122 29.95 11.97 15.93
N GLY A 123 28.68 12.36 15.85
CA GLY A 123 27.74 12.45 16.97
C GLY A 123 27.78 13.80 17.68
N ASP A 124 28.22 14.87 17.01
CA ASP A 124 28.44 16.17 17.63
C ASP A 124 27.14 16.73 18.27
N ASN A 125 27.21 17.08 19.56
CA ASN A 125 26.10 17.59 20.37
C ASN A 125 24.91 16.62 20.57
N LEU A 126 25.07 15.34 20.25
CA LEU A 126 24.07 14.31 20.58
C LEU A 126 24.40 13.63 21.91
N THR A 127 23.39 13.05 22.53
CA THR A 127 23.52 12.35 23.82
C THR A 127 22.86 10.97 23.73
N ALA A 128 23.63 9.92 24.04
CA ALA A 128 23.13 8.57 24.21
C ALA A 128 22.71 8.34 25.67
N HIS A 129 21.58 7.68 25.91
CA HIS A 129 21.23 7.23 27.25
C HIS A 129 21.45 5.71 27.37
N VAL A 130 22.08 5.26 28.45
CA VAL A 130 22.47 3.85 28.63
C VAL A 130 21.98 3.35 29.98
N TRP A 131 21.06 2.38 29.95
CA TRP A 131 20.65 1.62 31.13
C TRP A 131 21.34 0.26 31.14
N ASP A 132 21.96 -0.09 32.26
CA ASP A 132 22.73 -1.31 32.43
C ASP A 132 22.81 -1.73 33.91
N GLY A 133 23.54 -2.80 34.25
CA GLY A 133 23.69 -3.31 35.62
C GLY A 133 24.62 -2.48 36.51
N GLY A 134 24.80 -1.20 36.20
CA GLY A 134 25.68 -0.24 36.85
C GLY A 134 26.22 0.79 35.85
N LEU A 135 27.29 1.48 36.22
CA LEU A 135 27.81 2.62 35.44
C LEU A 135 29.16 2.35 34.79
N ALA A 136 29.39 3.02 33.67
CA ALA A 136 30.75 3.25 33.18
C ALA A 136 31.54 4.13 34.16
N ARG A 137 32.87 3.97 34.14
CA ARG A 137 33.76 4.85 34.90
C ARG A 137 33.82 6.23 34.22
N SER A 138 33.24 7.26 34.84
CA SER A 138 33.26 8.63 34.29
C SER A 138 34.66 9.17 34.00
N SER A 139 35.67 8.73 34.75
CA SER A 139 37.08 9.11 34.54
C SER A 139 37.83 8.27 33.49
N HIS A 140 37.14 7.41 32.73
CA HIS A 140 37.79 6.66 31.66
C HIS A 140 38.27 7.60 30.56
N GLN A 141 39.50 7.42 30.08
CA GLN A 141 40.15 8.35 29.15
C GLN A 141 39.39 8.52 27.84
N GLU A 142 38.62 7.52 27.42
CA GLU A 142 37.79 7.61 26.21
C GLU A 142 36.65 8.63 26.30
N TYR A 143 36.27 9.07 27.50
CA TYR A 143 35.23 10.07 27.70
C TYR A 143 35.78 11.51 27.74
N ASP A 144 37.10 11.63 27.62
CA ASP A 144 37.88 12.87 27.50
C ASP A 144 38.69 12.84 26.20
N GLY A 145 38.25 13.54 25.16
CA GLY A 145 38.93 13.44 23.86
C GLY A 145 38.38 14.34 22.77
N ALA A 146 38.56 13.91 21.52
CA ALA A 146 37.87 14.53 20.39
C ALA A 146 36.36 14.44 20.62
N GLY A 147 35.67 15.58 20.54
CA GLY A 147 34.25 15.73 20.91
C GLY A 147 33.99 16.41 22.26
N GLY A 148 35.00 16.52 23.15
CA GLY A 148 34.86 17.25 24.42
C GLY A 148 35.47 16.55 25.63
N THR A 149 35.29 17.17 26.80
CA THR A 149 35.76 16.67 28.11
C THR A 149 34.56 16.30 28.98
N ASN A 150 34.68 15.23 29.78
CA ASN A 150 33.64 14.68 30.65
C ASN A 150 32.35 14.37 29.90
N ARG A 151 32.45 13.69 28.75
CA ARG A 151 31.30 13.35 27.90
C ARG A 151 30.39 12.28 28.48
N PHE A 152 30.83 11.57 29.53
CA PHE A 152 29.98 10.66 30.29
C PHE A 152 29.51 11.30 31.59
N SER A 153 28.21 11.21 31.85
CA SER A 153 27.57 11.66 33.09
C SER A 153 26.67 10.60 33.68
N ILE A 154 26.35 10.73 34.97
CA ILE A 154 25.50 9.79 35.71
C ILE A 154 24.11 10.41 35.80
N GLY A 155 23.10 9.65 35.37
CA GLY A 155 21.72 10.10 35.32
C GLY A 155 20.92 9.86 36.59
N ASP A 156 21.42 9.02 37.50
CA ASP A 156 20.76 8.64 38.75
C ASP A 156 21.71 8.80 39.97
N GLY A 157 21.33 8.23 41.11
CA GLY A 157 22.10 8.29 42.35
C GLY A 157 23.14 7.16 42.53
N THR A 158 23.28 6.24 41.57
CA THR A 158 24.18 5.09 41.72
C THR A 158 25.64 5.51 41.54
N THR A 159 26.54 4.76 42.17
CA THR A 159 28.00 4.92 42.00
C THR A 159 28.67 3.58 41.68
N THR A 160 27.88 2.53 41.48
CA THR A 160 28.37 1.18 41.25
C THR A 160 28.91 1.09 39.84
N LEU A 161 30.22 0.87 39.71
CA LEU A 161 30.84 0.66 38.41
C LEU A 161 30.57 -0.77 37.93
N ASN A 162 30.32 -0.93 36.63
CA ASN A 162 30.09 -2.21 36.00
C ASN A 162 30.85 -2.30 34.67
N TYR A 163 31.57 -3.41 34.47
CA TYR A 163 32.33 -3.64 33.24
C TYR A 163 31.47 -3.67 31.98
N HIS A 164 30.27 -4.21 32.09
CA HIS A 164 29.34 -4.37 30.99
C HIS A 164 28.84 -3.00 30.52
N SER A 165 28.37 -2.18 31.46
CA SER A 165 28.00 -0.78 31.24
C SER A 165 29.14 0.05 30.63
N ALA A 166 30.38 -0.11 31.12
CA ALA A 166 31.54 0.55 30.53
C ALA A 166 31.74 0.12 29.07
N HIS A 167 31.66 -1.17 28.79
CA HIS A 167 31.84 -1.70 27.45
C HIS A 167 30.76 -1.18 26.49
N VAL A 168 29.50 -1.25 26.89
CA VAL A 168 28.34 -0.72 26.15
C VAL A 168 28.50 0.78 25.87
N THR A 169 28.81 1.57 26.89
CA THR A 169 29.01 3.03 26.76
C THR A 169 30.16 3.35 25.81
N GLY A 170 31.29 2.65 25.94
CA GLY A 170 32.45 2.82 25.06
C GLY A 170 32.14 2.50 23.60
N THR A 171 31.36 1.45 23.35
CA THR A 171 30.96 1.04 21.99
C THR A 171 30.17 2.18 21.32
N ILE A 172 29.37 2.94 22.07
CA ILE A 172 28.65 4.10 21.52
C ILE A 172 29.60 5.30 21.33
N ILE A 173 30.26 5.76 22.41
CA ILE A 173 30.82 7.12 22.47
C ILE A 173 32.34 7.24 22.64
N ALA A 174 33.11 6.14 22.68
CA ALA A 174 34.55 6.23 22.92
C ALA A 174 35.24 7.10 21.85
N SER A 175 36.01 8.09 22.28
CA SER A 175 36.65 9.08 21.38
C SER A 175 37.67 8.50 20.41
N GLY A 176 38.20 7.31 20.71
CA GLY A 176 39.31 6.70 19.99
C GLY A 176 40.67 7.14 20.50
N VAL A 177 40.82 7.41 21.81
CA VAL A 177 42.15 7.57 22.45
C VAL A 177 42.97 6.30 22.22
N ASP A 178 42.34 5.15 22.43
CA ASP A 178 42.70 3.90 21.77
C ASP A 178 41.89 3.78 20.48
N ALA A 179 42.56 3.89 19.33
CA ALA A 179 41.92 3.81 18.03
C ALA A 179 41.17 2.49 17.82
N GLN A 180 41.61 1.41 18.48
CA GLN A 180 40.93 0.12 18.40
C GLN A 180 39.62 0.10 19.14
N ALA A 181 39.33 1.02 20.07
CA ALA A 181 38.11 1.07 20.88
C ALA A 181 37.19 2.24 20.51
N LYS A 182 37.49 2.95 19.41
CA LYS A 182 36.71 4.11 18.95
C LYS A 182 35.25 3.69 18.74
N GLY A 183 34.32 4.36 19.42
CA GLY A 183 32.89 4.10 19.29
C GLY A 183 32.31 4.60 17.97
N MET A 184 31.06 4.21 17.69
CA MET A 184 30.34 4.59 16.48
C MET A 184 30.13 6.11 16.39
N ALA A 185 29.75 6.75 17.51
CA ALA A 185 29.50 8.19 17.64
C ALA A 185 30.54 8.85 18.60
N PRO A 186 31.81 8.95 18.18
CA PRO A 186 32.95 9.26 19.06
C PRO A 186 32.92 10.67 19.69
N HIS A 187 32.10 11.59 19.19
CA HIS A 187 31.93 12.95 19.75
C HIS A 187 30.63 13.13 20.56
N ALA A 188 29.76 12.13 20.60
CA ALA A 188 28.52 12.21 21.38
C ALA A 188 28.78 12.18 22.90
N ASN A 189 27.83 12.69 23.67
CA ASN A 189 27.80 12.51 25.12
C ASN A 189 27.06 11.21 25.47
N ALA A 190 27.23 10.72 26.70
CA ALA A 190 26.41 9.65 27.24
C ALA A 190 25.97 9.94 28.67
N VAL A 191 24.75 9.50 29.00
CA VAL A 191 24.22 9.47 30.37
C VAL A 191 23.99 8.01 30.75
N GLY A 192 24.68 7.55 31.80
CA GLY A 192 24.53 6.19 32.31
C GLY A 192 23.58 6.12 33.51
N TYR A 193 22.82 5.04 33.57
CA TYR A 193 21.84 4.72 34.60
C TYR A 193 21.96 3.25 35.02
N ASP A 194 21.59 2.96 36.26
CA ASP A 194 21.36 1.60 36.74
C ASP A 194 19.94 1.13 36.39
N TRP A 195 19.79 -0.13 35.99
CA TRP A 195 18.54 -0.66 35.44
C TRP A 195 17.35 -0.74 36.42
N ASN A 196 17.53 -0.43 37.71
CA ASN A 196 16.53 -0.75 38.75
C ASN A 196 15.27 0.13 38.69
N ASN A 197 15.30 1.21 37.90
CA ASN A 197 14.20 2.18 37.76
C ASN A 197 14.11 2.72 36.32
N ASP A 198 14.46 1.87 35.37
CA ASP A 198 14.66 2.16 33.96
C ASP A 198 13.49 2.88 33.27
N LEU A 199 12.27 2.33 33.32
CA LEU A 199 11.11 2.90 32.63
C LEU A 199 10.78 4.32 33.13
N SER A 200 10.89 4.55 34.44
CA SER A 200 10.63 5.86 35.06
C SER A 200 11.68 6.90 34.64
N GLU A 201 12.95 6.50 34.64
CA GLU A 201 14.06 7.37 34.25
C GLU A 201 14.06 7.65 32.75
N ALA A 202 13.77 6.64 31.92
CA ALA A 202 13.60 6.79 30.49
C ALA A 202 12.41 7.72 30.17
N THR A 203 11.30 7.60 30.91
CA THR A 203 10.18 8.54 30.80
C THR A 203 10.61 9.97 31.09
N SER A 204 11.39 10.17 32.16
CA SER A 204 11.93 11.49 32.50
C SER A 204 12.90 12.01 31.42
N ALA A 205 13.81 11.18 30.92
CA ALA A 205 14.75 11.57 29.87
C ALA A 205 14.03 11.88 28.54
N ALA A 206 13.04 11.08 28.15
CA ALA A 206 12.21 11.29 26.96
C ALA A 206 11.45 12.61 27.04
N SER A 207 10.88 12.94 28.21
CA SER A 207 10.22 14.24 28.45
C SER A 207 11.16 15.45 28.33
N ASN A 208 12.48 15.22 28.42
CA ASN A 208 13.53 16.22 28.24
C ASN A 208 14.18 16.17 26.84
N GLY A 209 13.59 15.46 25.88
CA GLY A 209 14.05 15.42 24.48
C GLY A 209 15.11 14.35 24.18
N MET A 210 15.15 13.25 24.95
CA MET A 210 15.98 12.09 24.61
C MET A 210 15.58 11.51 23.25
N LEU A 211 16.56 11.33 22.36
CA LEU A 211 16.35 10.74 21.03
C LEU A 211 16.58 9.23 21.02
N ILE A 212 17.64 8.76 21.67
CA ILE A 212 18.07 7.35 21.59
C ILE A 212 18.52 6.87 22.95
N SER A 213 18.07 5.67 23.33
CA SER A 213 18.61 4.91 24.46
C SER A 213 19.05 3.52 24.07
N ASN A 214 19.96 2.95 24.85
CA ASN A 214 20.41 1.56 24.74
C ASN A 214 20.11 0.78 26.02
N HIS A 215 19.52 -0.41 25.86
CA HIS A 215 19.15 -1.34 26.93
C HIS A 215 19.73 -2.73 26.63
N SER A 216 20.93 -2.99 27.13
CA SER A 216 21.66 -4.24 26.90
C SER A 216 21.43 -5.28 28.02
N TYR A 217 20.18 -5.42 28.46
CA TYR A 217 19.78 -6.34 29.53
C TYR A 217 18.39 -6.92 29.25
N GLY A 218 18.02 -7.95 30.02
CA GLY A 218 16.74 -8.62 29.92
C GLY A 218 16.60 -9.70 30.99
N TYR A 219 15.53 -10.47 30.91
CA TYR A 219 15.28 -11.55 31.84
C TYR A 219 16.25 -12.73 31.66
N ARG A 220 16.41 -13.50 32.73
CA ARG A 220 17.09 -14.80 32.68
C ARG A 220 16.13 -15.88 32.23
N GLY A 221 16.31 -16.39 31.00
CA GLY A 221 15.42 -17.38 30.40
C GLY A 221 15.18 -18.63 31.25
N ASP A 222 16.19 -19.14 31.95
CA ASP A 222 16.09 -20.36 32.77
C ASP A 222 15.17 -20.25 34.00
N GLN A 223 14.72 -19.05 34.34
CA GLN A 223 13.85 -18.75 35.46
C GLN A 223 12.47 -18.21 35.04
N LEU A 224 12.21 -18.13 33.73
CA LEU A 224 10.94 -17.66 33.20
C LEU A 224 9.93 -18.81 33.08
N PRO A 225 8.63 -18.56 33.31
CA PRO A 225 7.60 -19.49 32.91
C PRO A 225 7.44 -19.48 31.39
N ASP A 226 7.13 -20.63 30.79
CA ASP A 226 7.05 -20.82 29.32
C ASP A 226 6.25 -19.72 28.59
N TRP A 227 5.17 -19.22 29.18
CA TRP A 227 4.33 -18.20 28.54
C TRP A 227 4.95 -16.81 28.43
N TYR A 228 6.11 -16.54 29.04
CA TYR A 228 6.81 -15.25 28.91
C TYR A 228 7.64 -15.15 27.63
N PHE A 229 8.04 -16.29 27.05
CA PHE A 229 8.75 -16.32 25.79
C PHE A 229 7.81 -15.85 24.68
N GLY A 230 8.29 -14.96 23.82
CA GLY A 230 7.54 -14.41 22.68
C GLY A 230 6.39 -13.47 23.06
N ALA A 231 5.96 -13.46 24.32
CA ALA A 231 4.76 -12.77 24.76
C ALA A 231 4.92 -11.26 24.90
N TYR A 232 3.92 -10.53 24.40
CA TYR A 232 3.73 -9.11 24.69
C TYR A 232 3.06 -8.94 26.06
N ILE A 233 3.81 -8.50 27.07
CA ILE A 233 3.35 -8.42 28.46
C ILE A 233 3.13 -6.96 28.92
N SER A 234 2.73 -6.75 30.18
CA SER A 234 2.51 -5.40 30.71
C SER A 234 3.73 -4.49 30.57
N GLU A 235 4.92 -5.02 30.82
CA GLU A 235 6.18 -4.29 30.62
C GLU A 235 6.37 -3.84 29.16
N SER A 236 6.14 -4.74 28.20
CA SER A 236 6.22 -4.42 26.77
C SER A 236 5.22 -3.31 26.39
N LYS A 237 4.02 -3.37 26.98
CA LYS A 237 3.00 -2.35 26.81
C LYS A 237 3.40 -1.00 27.40
N ASP A 238 3.96 -0.99 28.59
CA ASP A 238 4.35 0.25 29.27
C ASP A 238 5.48 0.96 28.49
N TRP A 239 6.41 0.21 27.90
CA TRP A 239 7.43 0.75 26.99
C TRP A 239 6.84 1.28 25.67
N ASP A 240 5.89 0.56 25.06
CA ASP A 240 5.19 1.04 23.87
C ASP A 240 4.40 2.33 24.15
N ASP A 241 3.74 2.43 25.31
CA ASP A 241 3.03 3.63 25.73
C ASP A 241 3.99 4.82 25.92
N LEU A 242 5.18 4.61 26.49
CA LEU A 242 6.22 5.65 26.60
C LEU A 242 6.66 6.14 25.22
N MET A 243 7.02 5.23 24.31
CA MET A 243 7.49 5.57 22.96
C MET A 243 6.38 6.26 22.14
N TYR A 244 5.14 5.80 22.24
CA TYR A 244 3.99 6.44 21.59
C TYR A 244 3.80 7.89 22.03
N ASN A 245 3.96 8.16 23.33
CA ASN A 245 3.87 9.52 23.87
C ASN A 245 5.17 10.34 23.72
N SER A 246 6.23 9.75 23.14
CA SER A 246 7.55 10.37 22.93
C SER A 246 8.02 10.12 21.49
N PRO A 247 7.40 10.72 20.46
CA PRO A 247 7.54 10.30 19.05
C PRO A 247 8.94 10.43 18.45
N TYR A 248 9.88 11.11 19.11
CA TYR A 248 11.29 11.23 18.71
C TYR A 248 12.22 10.24 19.41
N TYR A 249 11.72 9.54 20.43
CA TYR A 249 12.50 8.62 21.24
C TYR A 249 12.45 7.19 20.69
N LEU A 250 13.62 6.67 20.30
CA LEU A 250 13.83 5.28 19.91
C LEU A 250 14.61 4.51 20.98
N MET A 251 13.97 3.51 21.58
CA MET A 251 14.61 2.55 22.48
C MET A 251 15.31 1.45 21.67
N VAL A 252 16.61 1.24 21.88
CA VAL A 252 17.39 0.16 21.26
C VAL A 252 17.69 -0.91 22.31
N VAL A 253 17.40 -2.17 21.99
CA VAL A 253 17.36 -3.29 22.94
C VAL A 253 18.12 -4.49 22.40
N ALA A 254 18.88 -5.16 23.26
CA ALA A 254 19.51 -6.44 22.92
C ALA A 254 18.46 -7.57 22.83
N ALA A 255 18.53 -8.42 21.79
CA ALA A 255 17.57 -9.53 21.62
C ALA A 255 17.65 -10.58 22.75
N GLY A 256 18.82 -10.76 23.36
CA GLY A 256 19.11 -11.83 24.32
C GLY A 256 20.23 -12.75 23.84
N ASN A 257 20.77 -13.58 24.73
CA ASN A 257 21.92 -14.46 24.45
C ASN A 257 21.59 -15.95 24.67
N ASP A 258 20.32 -16.32 24.49
CA ASP A 258 19.81 -17.66 24.74
C ASP A 258 19.70 -18.53 23.47
N GLY A 259 20.28 -18.11 22.35
CA GLY A 259 20.23 -18.83 21.06
C GLY A 259 20.70 -20.29 21.13
N ALA A 260 21.60 -20.63 22.05
CA ALA A 260 22.06 -22.01 22.26
C ALA A 260 21.27 -22.80 23.32
N ASN A 261 20.28 -22.18 23.97
CA ASN A 261 19.62 -22.68 25.18
C ASN A 261 18.18 -23.19 24.89
N ASP A 262 18.04 -24.10 23.93
CA ASP A 262 16.78 -24.71 23.49
C ASP A 262 15.92 -25.40 24.59
N GLY A 263 16.46 -25.56 25.80
CA GLY A 263 15.74 -26.15 26.94
C GLY A 263 15.09 -25.15 27.90
N TYR A 264 15.25 -23.84 27.68
CA TYR A 264 14.69 -22.81 28.59
C TYR A 264 13.20 -22.57 28.36
N ASN A 265 12.73 -22.69 27.14
CA ASN A 265 11.31 -22.65 26.80
C ASN A 265 10.77 -24.08 26.68
N GLY A 266 9.96 -24.51 27.64
CA GLY A 266 9.35 -25.85 27.63
C GLY A 266 8.25 -26.02 26.58
N SER A 267 7.77 -24.92 26.00
CA SER A 267 6.62 -24.88 25.10
C SER A 267 6.84 -23.91 23.91
N PRO A 268 7.90 -24.09 23.11
CA PRO A 268 8.27 -23.13 22.09
C PRO A 268 7.23 -22.99 20.99
N LEU A 269 7.08 -21.77 20.46
CA LEU A 269 6.18 -21.45 19.36
C LEU A 269 6.37 -22.40 18.16
N GLY A 270 5.29 -23.00 17.68
CA GLY A 270 5.33 -23.98 16.59
C GLY A 270 6.06 -25.30 16.92
N GLY A 271 6.42 -25.54 18.19
CA GLY A 271 7.14 -26.72 18.65
C GLY A 271 8.62 -26.76 18.27
N ASN A 272 9.21 -25.62 17.87
CA ASN A 272 10.61 -25.53 17.45
C ASN A 272 11.45 -24.79 18.50
N SER A 273 12.24 -25.54 19.27
CA SER A 273 13.05 -25.01 20.38
C SER A 273 14.14 -24.02 19.98
N SER A 274 14.49 -23.95 18.68
CA SER A 274 15.48 -23.00 18.18
C SER A 274 14.94 -21.57 18.07
N PHE A 275 13.63 -21.36 18.26
CA PHE A 275 12.94 -20.07 18.15
C PHE A 275 12.23 -19.72 19.47
N ASP A 276 11.58 -18.57 19.49
CA ASP A 276 10.73 -18.13 20.60
C ASP A 276 11.53 -17.92 21.90
N LYS A 277 12.53 -17.03 21.82
CA LYS A 277 13.51 -16.78 22.90
C LYS A 277 13.51 -15.33 23.40
N LEU A 278 12.69 -14.47 22.83
CA LEU A 278 12.54 -13.07 23.25
C LEU A 278 11.62 -12.97 24.47
N SER A 279 11.80 -11.95 25.32
CA SER A 279 11.00 -11.77 26.53
C SER A 279 11.05 -10.33 27.05
N GLY A 280 10.09 -9.96 27.90
CA GLY A 280 10.06 -8.65 28.55
C GLY A 280 9.97 -7.49 27.55
N HIS A 281 10.76 -6.44 27.76
CA HIS A 281 10.79 -5.30 26.84
C HIS A 281 11.18 -5.64 25.40
N SER A 282 11.84 -6.78 25.10
CA SER A 282 12.25 -7.11 23.72
C SER A 282 11.08 -7.55 22.84
N THR A 283 9.90 -7.76 23.41
CA THR A 283 8.67 -8.03 22.65
C THR A 283 7.81 -6.79 22.40
N SER A 284 8.26 -5.60 22.81
CA SER A 284 7.58 -4.31 22.51
C SER A 284 7.53 -4.05 20.99
N LYS A 285 6.49 -3.39 20.49
CA LYS A 285 6.32 -3.13 19.04
C LYS A 285 7.25 -2.03 18.55
N ASN A 286 7.40 -0.98 19.35
CA ASN A 286 7.98 0.30 18.91
C ASN A 286 9.51 0.38 19.03
N ASN A 287 10.13 -0.48 19.84
CA ASN A 287 11.57 -0.49 20.03
C ASN A 287 12.34 -1.09 18.83
N MET A 288 13.67 -0.95 18.83
CA MET A 288 14.59 -1.61 17.91
C MET A 288 15.34 -2.73 18.64
N VAL A 289 14.96 -3.98 18.37
CA VAL A 289 15.56 -5.19 18.95
C VAL A 289 16.67 -5.67 18.04
N VAL A 290 17.85 -5.88 18.61
CA VAL A 290 19.09 -6.09 17.85
C VAL A 290 19.64 -7.49 18.09
N ALA A 291 19.74 -8.26 16.99
CA ALA A 291 20.42 -9.55 16.94
C ALA A 291 21.95 -9.38 16.88
N ASN A 292 22.69 -10.43 17.24
CA ASN A 292 24.14 -10.44 17.24
C ASN A 292 24.69 -11.21 16.04
N ALA A 293 25.39 -10.52 15.15
CA ALA A 293 26.21 -11.12 14.10
C ALA A 293 27.69 -11.21 14.49
N GLN A 294 28.41 -12.04 13.74
CA GLN A 294 29.86 -12.00 13.65
C GLN A 294 30.31 -10.81 12.78
N ASP A 295 31.63 -10.56 12.73
CA ASP A 295 32.20 -9.55 11.84
C ASP A 295 31.73 -9.79 10.39
N ALA A 296 31.15 -8.76 9.79
CA ALA A 296 30.73 -8.81 8.40
C ALA A 296 31.93 -8.51 7.48
N ASN A 297 32.04 -9.26 6.40
CA ASN A 297 33.01 -9.00 5.35
C ASN A 297 32.42 -7.97 4.39
N ILE A 298 32.95 -6.75 4.43
CA ILE A 298 32.49 -5.62 3.63
C ILE A 298 33.55 -5.31 2.56
N ASN A 299 33.13 -5.13 1.31
CA ASN A 299 34.07 -4.77 0.25
C ASN A 299 34.41 -3.27 0.26
N SER A 300 35.35 -2.86 -0.60
CA SER A 300 35.80 -1.46 -0.68
C SER A 300 34.72 -0.44 -1.08
N ASN A 301 33.57 -0.90 -1.61
CA ASN A 301 32.43 -0.05 -1.98
C ASN A 301 31.37 0.02 -0.87
N GLY A 302 31.59 -0.69 0.24
CA GLY A 302 30.66 -0.76 1.37
C GLY A 302 29.59 -1.86 1.21
N GLU A 303 29.68 -2.71 0.18
CA GLU A 303 28.70 -3.77 -0.07
C GLU A 303 29.03 -5.01 0.78
N LEU A 304 27.97 -5.71 1.22
CA LEU A 304 28.10 -6.92 2.02
C LEU A 304 28.55 -8.08 1.14
N VAL A 305 29.68 -8.71 1.49
CA VAL A 305 30.16 -9.93 0.83
C VAL A 305 29.64 -11.17 1.57
N SER A 306 29.76 -11.18 2.90
CA SER A 306 29.28 -12.28 3.73
C SER A 306 29.18 -11.87 5.19
N VAL A 307 28.21 -12.41 5.91
CA VAL A 307 28.09 -12.30 7.37
C VAL A 307 27.47 -13.60 7.90
N SER A 308 27.68 -13.90 9.18
CA SER A 308 27.04 -15.04 9.84
C SER A 308 26.49 -14.60 11.19
N ILE A 309 25.31 -15.12 11.54
CA ILE A 309 24.72 -14.85 12.85
C ILE A 309 25.60 -15.50 13.93
N ASN A 310 25.67 -14.88 15.10
CA ASN A 310 26.26 -15.53 16.26
C ASN A 310 25.23 -16.51 16.85
N TYR A 311 25.63 -17.77 17.05
CA TYR A 311 24.74 -18.84 17.52
C TYR A 311 24.14 -18.58 18.92
N SER A 312 24.69 -17.65 19.70
CA SER A 312 24.14 -17.27 20.99
C SER A 312 23.00 -16.24 20.88
N SER A 313 22.80 -15.59 19.74
CA SER A 313 21.76 -14.57 19.58
C SER A 313 20.38 -15.18 19.77
N SER A 314 19.56 -14.62 20.67
CA SER A 314 18.17 -15.06 20.81
C SER A 314 17.36 -14.77 19.55
N GLU A 315 16.60 -15.76 19.10
CA GLU A 315 15.70 -15.69 17.96
C GLU A 315 14.26 -15.37 18.42
N GLY A 316 13.52 -14.64 17.58
CA GLY A 316 12.07 -14.51 17.72
C GLY A 316 11.35 -15.70 17.08
N PRO A 317 10.20 -15.49 16.41
CA PRO A 317 9.42 -14.25 16.41
C PRO A 317 8.76 -14.03 17.77
N THR A 318 7.90 -13.03 17.91
CA THR A 318 6.95 -12.98 19.03
C THR A 318 5.80 -13.97 18.81
N ASP A 319 4.99 -14.22 19.84
CA ASP A 319 3.85 -15.15 19.81
C ASP A 319 2.83 -14.87 18.71
N ASP A 320 2.64 -13.58 18.39
CA ASP A 320 1.77 -13.08 17.32
C ASP A 320 2.49 -12.97 15.97
N TYR A 321 3.66 -13.60 15.83
CA TYR A 321 4.48 -13.65 14.61
C TYR A 321 5.01 -12.29 14.11
N ARG A 322 5.16 -11.28 14.98
CA ARG A 322 5.90 -10.07 14.61
C ARG A 322 7.36 -10.39 14.31
N ILE A 323 7.93 -9.65 13.37
CA ILE A 323 9.32 -9.79 12.94
C ILE A 323 10.20 -9.22 14.05
N LYS A 324 10.75 -10.11 14.88
CA LYS A 324 11.76 -9.80 15.88
C LYS A 324 12.88 -10.86 15.85
N PRO A 325 14.14 -10.50 16.12
CA PRO A 325 14.67 -9.13 16.27
C PRO A 325 14.36 -8.26 15.05
N ASP A 326 14.34 -6.93 15.18
CA ASP A 326 14.00 -6.06 14.03
C ASP A 326 15.18 -5.99 13.05
N ILE A 327 16.41 -5.95 13.59
CA ILE A 327 17.65 -5.75 12.83
C ILE A 327 18.80 -6.51 13.46
N THR A 328 19.90 -6.68 12.72
CA THR A 328 21.13 -7.29 13.20
C THR A 328 22.29 -6.28 13.24
N GLY A 329 23.07 -6.31 14.32
CA GLY A 329 24.32 -5.56 14.48
C GLY A 329 25.51 -6.49 14.78
N ASN A 330 26.72 -5.96 14.78
CA ASN A 330 27.89 -6.74 15.17
C ASN A 330 28.12 -6.64 16.69
N GLY A 331 28.04 -7.79 17.36
CA GLY A 331 28.29 -7.91 18.80
C GLY A 331 29.26 -9.03 19.16
N THR A 332 30.06 -9.54 18.21
CA THR A 332 30.98 -10.66 18.47
C THR A 332 32.42 -10.18 18.60
N GLY A 333 33.03 -10.40 19.76
CA GLY A 333 34.45 -10.04 19.99
C GLY A 333 34.73 -8.53 20.03
N VAL A 334 33.69 -7.71 20.17
CA VAL A 334 33.76 -6.24 20.15
C VAL A 334 34.72 -5.76 21.23
N TYR A 335 35.72 -4.94 20.87
CA TYR A 335 36.71 -4.38 21.79
C TYR A 335 36.29 -2.99 22.28
N SER A 336 36.10 -2.79 23.59
CA SER A 336 35.65 -1.49 24.10
C SER A 336 36.19 -1.21 25.51
N THR A 337 35.80 -0.06 26.07
CA THR A 337 36.24 0.37 27.41
C THR A 337 35.81 -0.61 28.49
N TYR A 338 36.56 -0.61 29.58
CA TYR A 338 36.34 -1.48 30.73
C TYR A 338 36.50 -0.64 32.01
N GLU A 339 35.78 -0.99 33.06
CA GLU A 339 35.64 -0.19 34.29
C GLU A 339 36.83 -0.30 35.25
N SER A 340 37.67 -1.34 35.11
CA SER A 340 38.73 -1.66 36.09
C SER A 340 39.81 -0.58 36.25
N SER A 341 40.03 0.30 35.27
CA SER A 341 40.90 1.48 35.38
C SER A 341 40.51 2.58 34.38
N ASN A 342 41.17 3.74 34.40
CA ASN A 342 40.92 4.82 33.42
C ASN A 342 41.39 4.48 31.99
N THR A 343 42.16 3.40 31.82
CA THR A 343 42.77 3.00 30.54
C THR A 343 42.52 1.51 30.27
N ALA A 344 41.45 0.95 30.82
CA ALA A 344 41.16 -0.48 30.71
C ALA A 344 40.23 -0.72 29.53
N TYR A 345 40.50 -1.80 28.80
CA TYR A 345 39.71 -2.21 27.64
C TYR A 345 39.62 -3.74 27.64
N ASN A 346 38.59 -4.28 27.01
CA ASN A 346 38.41 -5.73 26.87
C ASN A 346 37.57 -6.04 25.62
N SER A 347 37.58 -7.30 25.18
CA SER A 347 36.69 -7.79 24.13
C SER A 347 35.57 -8.64 24.72
N ILE A 348 34.33 -8.35 24.36
CA ILE A 348 33.14 -9.08 24.85
C ILE A 348 32.23 -9.45 23.67
N THR A 349 31.51 -10.56 23.79
CA THR A 349 30.54 -11.05 22.81
C THR A 349 29.13 -11.05 23.40
N GLY A 350 28.14 -10.60 22.63
CA GLY A 350 26.72 -10.74 22.93
C GLY A 350 25.85 -9.74 22.16
N THR A 351 24.54 -9.96 22.15
CA THR A 351 23.56 -8.94 21.70
C THR A 351 23.68 -7.64 22.50
N SER A 352 24.21 -7.71 23.71
CA SER A 352 24.61 -6.58 24.54
C SER A 352 25.65 -5.65 23.89
N MET A 353 26.47 -6.15 22.95
CA MET A 353 27.44 -5.37 22.19
C MET A 353 26.90 -4.99 20.81
N ALA A 354 26.02 -5.81 20.22
CA ALA A 354 25.34 -5.48 18.97
C ALA A 354 24.37 -4.30 19.13
N SER A 355 23.62 -4.25 20.24
CA SER A 355 22.70 -3.15 20.56
C SER A 355 23.38 -1.77 20.59
N PRO A 356 24.49 -1.54 21.34
CA PRO A 356 25.19 -0.26 21.32
C PRO A 356 25.90 0.03 20.00
N ASN A 357 26.27 -1.01 19.23
CA ASN A 357 26.75 -0.84 17.87
C ASN A 357 25.67 -0.20 16.97
N VAL A 358 24.44 -0.72 17.01
CA VAL A 358 23.29 -0.13 16.30
C VAL A 358 22.92 1.24 16.87
N ALA A 359 22.86 1.41 18.21
CA ALA A 359 22.48 2.68 18.83
C ALA A 359 23.43 3.83 18.47
N GLY A 360 24.75 3.58 18.45
CA GLY A 360 25.73 4.57 18.01
C GLY A 360 25.60 4.93 16.53
N SER A 361 25.31 3.95 15.67
CA SER A 361 25.06 4.19 14.23
C SER A 361 23.77 4.99 13.99
N LEU A 362 22.71 4.72 14.76
CA LEU A 362 21.45 5.47 14.72
C LEU A 362 21.63 6.93 15.21
N LEU A 363 22.53 7.19 16.16
CA LEU A 363 22.89 8.56 16.56
C LEU A 363 23.52 9.35 15.40
N LEU A 364 24.42 8.74 14.64
CA LEU A 364 24.99 9.38 13.44
C LEU A 364 23.92 9.69 12.39
N LEU A 365 22.92 8.81 12.24
CA LEU A 365 21.80 9.05 11.33
C LEU A 365 20.89 10.20 11.80
N GLN A 366 20.72 10.41 13.11
CA GLN A 366 20.02 11.61 13.61
C GLN A 366 20.81 12.90 13.39
N GLU A 367 22.14 12.86 13.55
CA GLU A 367 23.01 13.99 13.17
C GLU A 367 22.85 14.32 11.68
N HIS A 368 22.88 13.28 10.83
CA HIS A 368 22.72 13.43 9.39
C HIS A 368 21.33 13.96 9.00
N ALA A 369 20.28 13.42 9.61
CA ALA A 369 18.92 13.89 9.40
C ALA A 369 18.79 15.38 9.70
N ASN A 370 19.40 15.85 10.80
CA ASN A 370 19.43 17.28 11.11
C ASN A 370 20.25 18.10 10.09
N ASN A 371 21.35 17.55 9.56
CA ASN A 371 22.14 18.21 8.52
C ASN A 371 21.39 18.32 7.18
N VAL A 372 20.59 17.32 6.82
CA VAL A 372 19.87 17.25 5.54
C VAL A 372 18.51 17.95 5.61
N PHE A 373 17.71 17.67 6.65
CA PHE A 373 16.34 18.15 6.78
C PHE A 373 16.20 19.38 7.68
N GLY A 374 17.29 19.80 8.33
CA GLY A 374 17.30 20.92 9.28
C GLY A 374 16.63 20.62 10.63
N ASN A 375 16.19 19.38 10.86
CA ASN A 375 15.56 18.90 12.09
C ASN A 375 15.89 17.42 12.33
N TYR A 376 15.82 16.97 13.58
CA TYR A 376 15.78 15.54 13.89
C TYR A 376 14.49 14.90 13.38
N ILE A 377 14.53 13.61 13.06
CA ILE A 377 13.40 12.83 12.56
C ILE A 377 12.76 12.00 13.68
N LYS A 378 11.50 11.61 13.51
CA LYS A 378 10.77 10.76 14.46
C LYS A 378 11.41 9.38 14.60
N ALA A 379 11.18 8.73 15.74
CA ALA A 379 11.67 7.39 16.05
C ALA A 379 11.20 6.36 15.01
N ALA A 380 9.93 6.43 14.59
CA ALA A 380 9.39 5.61 13.52
C ALA A 380 10.12 5.81 12.18
N THR A 381 10.49 7.05 11.83
CA THR A 381 11.23 7.35 10.60
C THR A 381 12.64 6.79 10.66
N LEU A 382 13.33 7.00 11.79
CA LEU A 382 14.68 6.48 12.01
C LEU A 382 14.71 4.94 11.99
N LYS A 383 13.78 4.29 12.70
CA LYS A 383 13.58 2.84 12.65
C LYS A 383 13.27 2.38 11.23
N GLY A 384 12.30 3.01 10.58
CA GLY A 384 11.88 2.68 9.21
C GLY A 384 13.02 2.75 8.19
N ILE A 385 13.85 3.80 8.22
CA ILE A 385 15.00 3.92 7.30
C ILE A 385 16.04 2.82 7.57
N ALA A 386 16.34 2.52 8.84
CA ALA A 386 17.28 1.47 9.19
C ALA A 386 16.82 0.09 8.69
N LEU A 387 15.53 -0.25 8.87
CA LEU A 387 14.95 -1.50 8.38
C LEU A 387 14.79 -1.54 6.84
N HIS A 388 14.45 -0.40 6.23
CA HIS A 388 14.31 -0.28 4.78
C HIS A 388 15.62 -0.53 4.03
N THR A 389 16.74 -0.12 4.64
CA THR A 389 18.06 -0.12 3.99
C THR A 389 18.98 -1.25 4.42
N ALA A 390 18.58 -2.08 5.39
CA ALA A 390 19.34 -3.23 5.86
C ALA A 390 19.72 -4.18 4.72
N ASP A 391 20.90 -4.81 4.84
CA ASP A 391 21.36 -5.85 3.94
C ASP A 391 20.68 -7.16 4.31
N ASP A 392 19.85 -7.69 3.41
CA ASP A 392 19.16 -8.97 3.60
C ASP A 392 20.18 -10.11 3.81
N ALA A 393 19.97 -10.90 4.87
CA ALA A 393 20.85 -11.99 5.26
C ALA A 393 20.00 -13.11 5.89
N GLY A 394 20.32 -14.37 5.61
CA GLY A 394 19.49 -15.50 6.02
C GLY A 394 18.57 -15.97 4.91
N ILE A 395 17.29 -16.20 5.22
CA ILE A 395 16.29 -16.46 4.18
C ILE A 395 15.93 -15.15 3.49
N THR A 396 15.54 -15.18 2.22
CA THR A 396 15.19 -13.94 1.50
C THR A 396 13.98 -13.26 2.15
N GLY A 397 14.10 -11.96 2.43
CA GLY A 397 13.08 -11.18 3.14
C GLY A 397 13.20 -11.34 4.67
N PRO A 398 12.28 -10.75 5.45
CA PRO A 398 12.42 -10.73 6.90
C PRO A 398 12.31 -12.11 7.52
N ASP A 399 13.05 -12.35 8.60
CA ASP A 399 13.02 -13.59 9.36
C ASP A 399 13.23 -13.40 10.87
N ALA A 400 13.00 -14.46 11.64
CA ALA A 400 13.06 -14.45 13.11
C ALA A 400 14.47 -14.55 13.71
N VAL A 401 15.51 -14.62 12.87
CA VAL A 401 16.93 -14.72 13.26
C VAL A 401 17.65 -13.40 12.99
N TRP A 402 17.46 -12.85 11.80
CA TRP A 402 18.13 -11.65 11.30
C TRP A 402 17.24 -10.40 11.34
N GLY A 403 15.93 -10.57 11.52
CA GLY A 403 14.97 -9.49 11.34
C GLY A 403 14.88 -9.08 9.88
N TRP A 404 15.02 -7.78 9.62
CA TRP A 404 15.12 -7.22 8.27
C TRP A 404 16.53 -7.27 7.66
N GLY A 405 17.52 -7.79 8.40
CA GLY A 405 18.90 -7.99 7.94
C GLY A 405 19.95 -7.25 8.77
N LEU A 406 21.18 -7.21 8.25
CA LEU A 406 22.31 -6.50 8.86
C LEU A 406 22.18 -4.99 8.63
N MET A 407 22.35 -4.19 9.68
CA MET A 407 22.30 -2.74 9.56
C MET A 407 23.29 -2.19 8.54
N ASN A 408 22.81 -1.37 7.59
CA ASN A 408 23.63 -0.70 6.59
C ASN A 408 23.50 0.84 6.73
N THR A 409 24.30 1.41 7.62
CA THR A 409 24.25 2.84 7.96
C THR A 409 24.64 3.72 6.76
N LYS A 410 25.53 3.22 5.90
CA LYS A 410 25.91 3.90 4.65
C LYS A 410 24.69 4.09 3.74
N ARG A 411 23.97 3.01 3.43
CA ARG A 411 22.78 3.08 2.56
C ARG A 411 21.65 3.90 3.19
N ALA A 412 21.50 3.86 4.52
CA ALA A 412 20.59 4.74 5.25
C ALA A 412 20.93 6.24 5.05
N ALA A 413 22.20 6.61 5.18
CA ALA A 413 22.66 7.99 5.01
C ALA A 413 22.57 8.45 3.53
N GLU A 414 22.88 7.58 2.57
CA GLU A 414 22.67 7.85 1.13
C GLU A 414 21.18 8.06 0.84
N THR A 415 20.31 7.24 1.42
CA THR A 415 18.85 7.37 1.30
C THR A 415 18.36 8.71 1.85
N MET A 416 18.88 9.18 2.99
CA MET A 416 18.54 10.51 3.51
C MET A 416 19.07 11.63 2.61
N THR A 417 20.34 11.54 2.17
CA THR A 417 20.98 12.56 1.31
C THR A 417 20.26 12.71 -0.03
N GLY A 418 19.79 11.58 -0.58
CA GLY A 418 19.05 11.52 -1.82
C GLY A 418 17.56 11.82 -1.70
N ALA A 419 17.07 12.20 -0.52
CA ALA A 419 15.64 12.46 -0.31
C ALA A 419 15.15 13.61 -1.17
N GLY A 420 14.10 13.33 -1.95
CA GLY A 420 13.57 14.24 -2.96
C GLY A 420 14.24 14.10 -4.34
N ASP A 421 15.31 13.30 -4.45
CA ASP A 421 15.97 12.87 -5.69
C ASP A 421 15.89 11.33 -5.82
N ILE A 422 16.95 10.60 -5.52
CA ILE A 422 16.96 9.13 -5.67
C ILE A 422 16.14 8.35 -4.62
N SER A 423 15.53 9.06 -3.65
CA SER A 423 14.65 8.49 -2.63
C SER A 423 13.53 9.47 -2.25
N LYS A 424 12.53 8.96 -1.53
CA LYS A 424 11.44 9.76 -0.94
C LYS A 424 11.29 9.40 0.53
N ILE A 425 11.27 10.40 1.40
CA ILE A 425 11.08 10.24 2.85
C ILE A 425 10.03 11.26 3.29
N GLU A 426 8.94 10.81 3.89
CA GLU A 426 7.86 11.68 4.37
C GLU A 426 7.38 11.23 5.74
N GLU A 427 7.18 12.18 6.66
CA GLU A 427 6.43 11.99 7.91
C GLU A 427 5.00 12.53 7.70
N LEU A 428 4.01 11.65 7.79
CA LEU A 428 2.63 11.91 7.42
C LEU A 428 1.69 11.52 8.58
N THR A 429 0.43 11.97 8.49
CA THR A 429 -0.65 11.59 9.40
C THR A 429 -1.80 11.02 8.59
N LEU A 430 -2.28 9.83 8.96
CA LEU A 430 -3.46 9.21 8.37
C LEU A 430 -4.64 9.36 9.33
N ASN A 431 -5.75 9.96 8.88
CA ASN A 431 -6.97 10.11 9.69
C ASN A 431 -7.95 8.95 9.44
N ASN A 432 -8.92 8.78 10.35
CA ASN A 432 -9.93 7.74 10.20
C ASN A 432 -10.70 7.86 8.87
N GLY A 433 -10.85 6.76 8.13
CA GLY A 433 -11.39 6.71 6.76
C GLY A 433 -10.52 7.30 5.64
N GLN A 434 -9.36 7.89 5.94
CA GLN A 434 -8.46 8.47 4.93
C GLN A 434 -7.55 7.41 4.30
N SER A 435 -7.24 7.61 3.02
CA SER A 435 -6.11 6.97 2.33
C SER A 435 -5.08 8.02 1.89
N TYR A 436 -3.81 7.62 1.81
CA TYR A 436 -2.74 8.40 1.21
C TYR A 436 -2.26 7.68 -0.06
N SER A 437 -2.07 8.42 -1.15
CA SER A 437 -1.53 7.85 -2.39
C SER A 437 -0.50 8.79 -3.01
N VAL A 438 0.59 8.22 -3.51
CA VAL A 438 1.62 8.95 -4.25
C VAL A 438 2.15 8.11 -5.40
N THR A 439 2.41 8.77 -6.53
CA THR A 439 3.05 8.14 -7.70
C THR A 439 4.55 8.39 -7.66
N VAL A 440 5.33 7.36 -7.96
CA VAL A 440 6.79 7.41 -8.06
C VAL A 440 7.26 6.77 -9.37
N GLU A 441 8.35 7.28 -9.93
CA GLU A 441 8.98 6.70 -11.12
C GLU A 441 10.20 5.87 -10.70
N SER A 442 10.22 4.59 -11.10
CA SER A 442 11.39 3.74 -10.92
C SER A 442 12.58 4.30 -11.70
N ASP A 443 13.78 4.21 -11.14
CA ASP A 443 15.02 4.57 -11.83
C ASP A 443 15.38 3.59 -12.98
N GLY A 444 14.67 2.45 -13.07
CA GLY A 444 14.86 1.43 -14.11
C GLY A 444 16.07 0.50 -13.92
N THR A 445 16.82 0.67 -12.83
CA THR A 445 18.10 -0.01 -12.57
C THR A 445 18.14 -0.69 -11.20
N SER A 446 17.69 0.00 -10.16
CA SER A 446 17.61 -0.48 -8.79
C SER A 446 16.25 -1.14 -8.53
N PRO A 447 16.15 -2.07 -7.57
CA PRO A 447 14.86 -2.49 -7.06
C PRO A 447 14.09 -1.29 -6.47
N LEU A 448 12.80 -1.17 -6.80
CA LEU A 448 11.91 -0.21 -6.16
C LEU A 448 11.47 -0.80 -4.82
N LEU A 449 11.87 -0.14 -3.73
CA LEU A 449 11.47 -0.50 -2.37
C LEU A 449 10.56 0.60 -1.83
N ALA A 450 9.44 0.24 -1.23
CA ALA A 450 8.56 1.17 -0.52
C ALA A 450 8.20 0.59 0.85
N SER A 451 8.40 1.36 1.92
CA SER A 451 8.01 0.96 3.28
C SER A 451 7.27 2.04 4.03
N ILE A 452 6.39 1.61 4.93
CA ILE A 452 5.81 2.44 5.98
C ILE A 452 6.33 2.02 7.35
N SER A 453 6.46 2.97 8.28
CA SER A 453 6.79 2.71 9.68
C SER A 453 6.03 3.67 10.59
N TRP A 454 5.51 3.19 11.71
CA TRP A 454 4.81 4.02 12.68
C TRP A 454 5.12 3.61 14.12
N THR A 455 4.87 4.51 15.06
CA THR A 455 4.88 4.21 16.49
C THR A 455 3.44 3.94 16.90
N ASP A 456 3.10 2.69 17.19
CA ASP A 456 1.75 2.26 17.53
C ASP A 456 1.49 2.41 19.04
N GLN A 457 0.24 2.56 19.45
CA GLN A 457 -0.09 2.61 20.88
C GLN A 457 0.05 1.24 21.53
N GLY A 458 0.19 1.18 22.86
CA GLY A 458 0.32 -0.10 23.57
C GLY A 458 -0.91 -0.99 23.39
N GLY A 459 -0.69 -2.21 22.90
CA GLY A 459 -1.72 -3.24 22.70
C GLY A 459 -2.21 -3.91 23.98
N THR A 460 -2.98 -4.98 23.83
CA THR A 460 -3.45 -5.77 24.98
C THR A 460 -2.34 -6.70 25.48
N ALA A 461 -1.94 -6.54 26.75
CA ALA A 461 -0.93 -7.39 27.36
C ALA A 461 -1.44 -8.82 27.62
N ASN A 462 -0.60 -9.80 27.34
CA ASN A 462 -0.80 -11.19 27.73
C ASN A 462 -0.63 -11.35 29.25
N THR A 463 -1.57 -12.03 29.90
CA THR A 463 -1.62 -12.20 31.37
C THR A 463 -1.47 -13.66 31.81
N GLY A 464 -0.98 -14.56 30.95
CA GLY A 464 -0.73 -15.94 31.35
C GLY A 464 -0.90 -17.04 30.30
N THR A 465 -1.13 -16.69 29.03
CA THR A 465 -1.41 -17.67 27.97
C THR A 465 -0.15 -17.93 27.13
N THR A 466 0.36 -19.15 27.13
CA THR A 466 1.51 -19.54 26.30
C THR A 466 1.17 -19.45 24.81
N ASN A 467 2.08 -18.92 23.97
CA ASN A 467 1.94 -18.84 22.52
C ASN A 467 0.66 -18.13 22.06
N LEU A 468 0.35 -16.97 22.66
CA LEU A 468 -0.88 -16.23 22.34
C LEU A 468 -0.75 -15.50 20.99
N SER A 469 -1.28 -16.11 19.93
CA SER A 469 -1.19 -15.58 18.55
C SER A 469 -2.11 -14.40 18.21
N THR A 470 -2.76 -13.79 19.21
CA THR A 470 -3.64 -12.64 18.96
C THR A 470 -2.78 -11.40 18.66
N PRO A 471 -2.96 -10.75 17.49
CA PRO A 471 -2.22 -9.53 17.16
C PRO A 471 -2.32 -8.48 18.26
N VAL A 472 -1.18 -7.92 18.65
CA VAL A 472 -1.15 -6.80 19.60
C VAL A 472 -1.06 -5.43 18.93
N LEU A 473 -0.97 -5.40 17.59
CA LEU A 473 -1.09 -4.18 16.79
C LEU A 473 -2.48 -3.56 16.99
N VAL A 474 -2.54 -2.25 17.20
CA VAL A 474 -3.79 -1.53 17.44
C VAL A 474 -4.21 -0.73 16.21
N ASN A 475 -3.31 0.11 15.69
CA ASN A 475 -3.54 0.81 14.44
C ASN A 475 -2.89 0.02 13.29
N ASP A 476 -3.72 -0.68 12.52
CA ASP A 476 -3.32 -1.51 11.37
C ASP A 476 -3.29 -0.66 10.09
N LEU A 477 -2.08 -0.29 9.66
CA LEU A 477 -1.82 0.43 8.42
C LEU A 477 -1.35 -0.55 7.33
N ASP A 478 -1.84 -0.36 6.11
CA ASP A 478 -1.56 -1.21 4.96
C ASP A 478 -0.91 -0.40 3.83
N ILE A 479 0.28 -0.79 3.38
CA ILE A 479 0.91 -0.31 2.14
C ILE A 479 0.59 -1.25 0.98
N ARG A 480 0.24 -0.67 -0.17
CA ARG A 480 0.16 -1.37 -1.47
C ARG A 480 0.91 -0.58 -2.52
N VAL A 481 1.65 -1.27 -3.39
CA VAL A 481 2.25 -0.65 -4.58
C VAL A 481 1.56 -1.23 -5.80
N THR A 482 1.11 -0.38 -6.71
CA THR A 482 0.32 -0.79 -7.88
C THR A 482 0.93 -0.26 -9.16
N LYS A 483 0.84 -1.07 -10.22
CA LYS A 483 1.16 -0.68 -11.59
C LYS A 483 0.20 -1.40 -12.53
N ASN A 484 -0.59 -0.63 -13.28
CA ASN A 484 -1.70 -1.14 -14.09
C ASN A 484 -2.64 -2.01 -13.23
N SER A 485 -2.88 -3.26 -13.62
CA SER A 485 -3.69 -4.23 -12.86
C SER A 485 -2.90 -5.03 -11.81
N THR A 486 -1.58 -4.84 -11.70
CA THR A 486 -0.73 -5.60 -10.76
C THR A 486 -0.61 -4.87 -9.42
N THR A 487 -0.87 -5.59 -8.33
CA THR A 487 -0.69 -5.11 -6.95
C THR A 487 0.40 -5.90 -6.25
N TYR A 488 1.33 -5.20 -5.62
CA TYR A 488 2.42 -5.75 -4.82
C TYR A 488 2.12 -5.53 -3.34
N SER A 489 2.24 -6.60 -2.55
CA SER A 489 1.95 -6.65 -1.12
C SER A 489 3.22 -6.70 -0.28
N PRO A 490 3.17 -6.25 0.98
CA PRO A 490 4.34 -6.24 1.87
C PRO A 490 4.69 -7.64 2.36
N TYR A 491 5.86 -7.79 2.99
CA TYR A 491 6.25 -9.03 3.66
C TYR A 491 5.57 -9.20 5.03
N ARG A 492 5.34 -10.46 5.39
CA ARG A 492 4.96 -10.91 6.74
C ARG A 492 5.57 -12.27 7.05
N LEU A 493 5.70 -12.61 8.33
CA LEU A 493 5.97 -13.99 8.74
C LEU A 493 4.72 -14.86 8.60
N THR A 494 4.92 -16.12 8.22
CA THR A 494 3.87 -17.16 8.17
C THR A 494 4.12 -18.30 9.15
N GLY A 495 5.22 -18.21 9.89
CA GLY A 495 5.70 -19.21 10.84
C GLY A 495 7.07 -18.79 11.38
N VAL A 496 7.62 -19.56 12.32
CA VAL A 496 8.88 -19.22 13.01
C VAL A 496 10.11 -19.15 12.10
N ASN A 497 10.08 -19.79 10.92
CA ASN A 497 11.17 -19.78 9.95
C ASN A 497 10.67 -19.68 8.50
N SER A 498 9.60 -18.92 8.28
CA SER A 498 9.01 -18.75 6.95
C SER A 498 8.33 -17.40 6.81
N ASN A 499 8.44 -16.79 5.64
CA ASN A 499 7.79 -15.53 5.29
C ASN A 499 7.03 -15.65 3.96
N SER A 500 6.14 -14.70 3.71
CA SER A 500 5.44 -14.54 2.43
C SER A 500 5.07 -13.08 2.19
N LYS A 501 4.56 -12.76 1.00
CA LYS A 501 3.97 -11.43 0.71
C LYS A 501 2.46 -11.45 0.93
N GLY A 502 1.92 -10.45 1.62
CA GLY A 502 0.51 -10.28 1.96
C GLY A 502 0.32 -9.27 3.08
N ASP A 503 -0.93 -8.97 3.45
CA ASP A 503 -1.27 -8.08 4.55
C ASP A 503 -0.52 -8.46 5.83
N ASN A 504 0.20 -7.50 6.42
CA ASN A 504 0.88 -7.65 7.68
C ASN A 504 0.10 -6.89 8.76
N ASN A 505 -0.66 -7.65 9.56
CA ASN A 505 -1.55 -7.10 10.58
C ASN A 505 -0.95 -7.14 11.99
N VAL A 506 0.37 -7.31 12.11
CA VAL A 506 1.06 -7.47 13.41
C VAL A 506 2.21 -6.49 13.58
N ASP A 507 2.93 -6.14 12.51
CA ASP A 507 4.12 -5.28 12.60
C ASP A 507 3.79 -3.79 12.35
N PRO A 508 4.33 -2.86 13.15
CA PRO A 508 4.26 -1.42 12.86
C PRO A 508 5.30 -0.97 11.80
N PHE A 509 5.61 -1.87 10.88
CA PHE A 509 6.51 -1.67 9.75
C PHE A 509 6.14 -2.63 8.62
N GLU A 510 5.88 -2.08 7.43
CA GLU A 510 5.61 -2.88 6.23
C GLU A 510 6.55 -2.45 5.10
N ARG A 511 7.09 -3.41 4.33
CA ARG A 511 7.96 -3.14 3.16
C ARG A 511 7.56 -3.98 1.96
N VAL A 512 7.46 -3.33 0.80
CA VAL A 512 7.20 -3.93 -0.51
C VAL A 512 8.45 -3.83 -1.37
N ASP A 513 8.91 -4.99 -1.87
CA ASP A 513 10.10 -5.10 -2.69
C ASP A 513 9.72 -5.49 -4.13
N ILE A 514 10.12 -4.65 -5.10
CA ILE A 514 9.88 -4.86 -6.54
C ILE A 514 11.22 -4.87 -7.29
N ASN A 515 11.68 -6.07 -7.64
CA ASN A 515 12.87 -6.25 -8.48
C ASN A 515 12.58 -5.89 -9.94
N ASN A 516 13.61 -5.41 -10.66
CA ASN A 516 13.52 -5.02 -12.07
C ASN A 516 12.37 -4.02 -12.35
N ALA A 517 12.13 -3.10 -11.41
CA ALA A 517 11.08 -2.10 -11.53
C ALA A 517 11.39 -1.11 -12.66
N SER A 518 10.39 -0.71 -13.44
CA SER A 518 10.54 0.29 -14.50
C SER A 518 9.28 1.14 -14.65
N GLY A 519 9.41 2.40 -15.03
CA GLY A 519 8.27 3.32 -15.19
C GLY A 519 7.52 3.61 -13.89
N SER A 520 6.26 4.02 -14.03
CA SER A 520 5.45 4.59 -12.96
C SER A 520 4.78 3.55 -12.06
N TYR A 521 4.83 3.78 -10.74
CA TYR A 521 4.14 2.99 -9.72
C TYR A 521 3.34 3.92 -8.79
N THR A 522 2.15 3.48 -8.38
CA THR A 522 1.36 4.19 -7.36
C THR A 522 1.46 3.45 -6.03
N ILE A 523 1.97 4.14 -5.02
CA ILE A 523 2.04 3.69 -3.63
C ILE A 523 0.79 4.23 -2.93
N THR A 524 0.06 3.34 -2.27
CA THR A 524 -1.14 3.68 -1.49
C THR A 524 -0.97 3.16 -0.07
N VAL A 525 -1.29 3.99 0.91
CA VAL A 525 -1.33 3.66 2.33
C VAL A 525 -2.76 3.85 2.82
N THR A 526 -3.32 2.79 3.38
CA THR A 526 -4.67 2.74 3.97
C THR A 526 -4.59 2.27 5.41
N HIS A 527 -5.73 2.21 6.09
CA HIS A 527 -5.83 1.57 7.40
C HIS A 527 -7.09 0.69 7.48
N LYS A 528 -7.08 -0.24 8.42
CA LYS A 528 -8.21 -1.12 8.73
C LYS A 528 -8.93 -0.68 10.00
N GLY A 529 -10.25 -0.87 9.99
CA GLY A 529 -11.09 -0.56 11.14
C GLY A 529 -11.12 0.93 11.44
N SER A 530 -11.10 1.29 12.72
CA SER A 530 -10.96 2.68 13.16
C SER A 530 -9.62 2.89 13.84
N LEU A 531 -8.90 3.93 13.45
CA LEU A 531 -7.66 4.33 14.11
C LEU A 531 -7.96 4.79 15.54
N ALA A 532 -7.43 4.10 16.53
CA ALA A 532 -7.53 4.51 17.91
C ALA A 532 -6.70 5.80 18.10
N GLY A 533 -7.35 6.81 18.70
CA GLY A 533 -6.88 8.20 18.72
C GLY A 533 -7.41 9.06 17.56
N GLY A 534 -8.12 8.48 16.58
CA GLY A 534 -8.71 9.17 15.42
C GLY A 534 -7.75 9.37 14.23
N SER A 535 -6.44 9.24 14.47
CA SER A 535 -5.38 9.34 13.46
C SER A 535 -4.13 8.57 13.90
N GLN A 536 -3.28 8.22 12.93
CA GLN A 536 -1.96 7.61 13.16
C GLN A 536 -0.89 8.33 12.33
N ASP A 537 0.16 8.79 13.00
CA ASP A 537 1.37 9.29 12.32
C ASP A 537 2.18 8.11 11.77
N PHE A 538 2.64 8.21 10.53
CA PHE A 538 3.48 7.20 9.89
C PHE A 538 4.55 7.85 9.01
N SER A 539 5.61 7.10 8.72
CA SER A 539 6.67 7.51 7.83
C SER A 539 6.64 6.68 6.56
N LEU A 540 6.72 7.30 5.39
CA LEU A 540 6.91 6.63 4.10
C LEU A 540 8.37 6.77 3.68
N VAL A 541 9.02 5.66 3.32
CA VAL A 541 10.38 5.61 2.75
C VAL A 541 10.34 4.86 1.42
N VAL A 542 10.85 5.47 0.35
CA VAL A 542 10.91 4.89 -0.99
C VAL A 542 12.31 5.05 -1.57
N THR A 543 12.89 3.97 -2.11
CA THR A 543 14.19 3.98 -2.82
C THR A 543 14.08 3.24 -4.15
N GLY A 544 15.07 3.42 -5.04
CA GLY A 544 15.01 2.93 -6.42
C GLY A 544 14.10 3.79 -7.30
N VAL A 545 14.02 5.08 -6.98
CA VAL A 545 13.22 6.08 -7.68
C VAL A 545 14.15 7.13 -8.30
N SER A 546 13.64 7.86 -9.28
CA SER A 546 14.28 9.08 -9.78
C SER A 546 13.50 10.29 -9.27
N GLY A 547 14.16 11.29 -8.67
CA GLY A 547 13.47 12.38 -7.96
C GLY A 547 13.67 13.73 -8.59
N ALA A 548 13.28 13.78 -9.85
CA ALA A 548 12.38 14.87 -10.18
C ALA A 548 11.03 14.23 -10.49
N PRO A 549 9.89 14.76 -9.98
CA PRO A 549 8.72 14.73 -10.85
C PRO A 549 9.23 15.34 -12.15
N VAL A 550 9.17 14.63 -13.27
CA VAL A 550 9.62 15.23 -14.51
C VAL A 550 8.79 16.50 -14.66
N VAL A 551 9.41 17.66 -14.43
CA VAL A 551 8.78 18.95 -14.69
C VAL A 551 8.60 18.89 -16.18
N CYS A 552 7.37 18.64 -16.59
CA CYS A 552 7.03 18.62 -17.97
C CYS A 552 7.27 20.04 -18.48
N ASP A 553 8.42 20.25 -19.10
CA ASP A 553 8.74 21.47 -19.83
C ASP A 553 8.39 21.19 -21.28
N ALA A 554 7.23 21.72 -21.69
CA ALA A 554 6.72 21.54 -23.03
C ALA A 554 7.62 22.31 -24.02
N THR A 555 8.71 21.66 -24.43
CA THR A 555 9.63 22.11 -25.48
C THR A 555 9.29 21.45 -26.80
N THR A 556 9.43 22.19 -27.91
CA THR A 556 9.10 21.67 -29.24
C THR A 556 10.04 20.51 -29.60
N PRO A 557 9.52 19.31 -29.93
CA PRO A 557 10.36 18.16 -30.28
C PRO A 557 11.28 18.44 -31.48
N THR A 558 12.52 17.94 -31.41
CA THR A 558 13.55 18.10 -32.45
C THR A 558 13.71 16.83 -33.29
N SER A 559 14.48 16.92 -34.38
CA SER A 559 14.78 15.79 -35.29
C SER A 559 13.53 15.09 -35.86
N PHE A 560 12.42 15.81 -35.98
CA PHE A 560 11.18 15.28 -36.53
C PHE A 560 11.40 14.86 -37.99
N SER A 561 11.08 13.61 -38.31
CA SER A 561 11.34 13.00 -39.61
C SER A 561 10.27 11.95 -39.98
N ALA A 562 10.14 11.70 -41.28
CA ALA A 562 9.27 10.66 -41.84
C ALA A 562 10.13 9.57 -42.50
N SER A 563 9.76 8.31 -42.28
CA SER A 563 10.42 7.11 -42.81
C SER A 563 9.38 6.04 -43.15
N ASN A 564 9.81 4.98 -43.84
CA ASN A 564 8.95 3.84 -44.19
C ASN A 564 7.61 4.27 -44.81
N VAL A 565 7.65 5.24 -45.73
CA VAL A 565 6.45 5.78 -46.38
C VAL A 565 5.87 4.70 -47.31
N GLY A 566 4.72 4.14 -46.92
CA GLY A 566 3.95 3.19 -47.71
C GLY A 566 2.86 3.85 -48.55
N SER A 567 1.99 3.03 -49.14
CA SER A 567 0.86 3.50 -49.94
C SER A 567 -0.27 4.07 -49.08
N ASN A 568 -0.41 3.62 -47.84
CA ASN A 568 -1.43 4.09 -46.91
C ASN A 568 -0.89 4.43 -45.50
N SER A 569 0.42 4.46 -45.32
CA SER A 569 1.06 4.61 -44.01
C SER A 569 2.38 5.36 -44.05
N VAL A 570 2.82 5.84 -42.89
CA VAL A 570 4.15 6.42 -42.67
C VAL A 570 4.58 6.24 -41.21
N ASP A 571 5.88 6.07 -40.99
CA ASP A 571 6.46 6.15 -39.65
C ASP A 571 7.04 7.55 -39.42
N LEU A 572 6.59 8.20 -38.35
CA LEU A 572 7.06 9.50 -37.90
C LEU A 572 7.88 9.33 -36.62
N ASN A 573 9.06 9.96 -36.57
CA ASN A 573 10.02 9.83 -35.47
C ASN A 573 10.58 11.20 -35.07
N TRP A 574 10.82 11.41 -33.78
CA TRP A 574 11.43 12.62 -33.21
C TRP A 574 12.24 12.31 -31.95
N ASP A 575 13.03 13.29 -31.50
CA ASP A 575 13.73 13.20 -30.21
C ASP A 575 12.73 13.30 -29.05
N ALA A 576 12.85 12.42 -28.07
CA ALA A 576 11.97 12.40 -26.91
C ALA A 576 12.16 13.66 -26.02
N VAL A 577 11.05 14.26 -25.59
CA VAL A 577 10.99 15.31 -24.57
C VAL A 577 10.51 14.69 -23.27
N SER A 578 11.37 14.73 -22.24
CA SER A 578 11.12 14.08 -20.94
C SER A 578 9.81 14.54 -20.29
N GLY A 579 9.03 13.59 -19.77
CA GLY A 579 7.82 13.87 -18.97
C GLY A 579 6.63 14.37 -19.77
N THR A 580 6.67 14.25 -21.10
CA THR A 580 5.61 14.69 -22.01
C THR A 580 4.94 13.51 -22.72
N THR A 581 3.69 13.72 -23.11
CA THR A 581 3.04 13.01 -24.23
C THR A 581 3.14 13.88 -25.48
N TYR A 582 2.72 13.39 -26.64
CA TYR A 582 2.80 14.13 -27.90
C TYR A 582 1.46 14.22 -28.59
N ASP A 583 1.19 15.37 -29.20
CA ASP A 583 0.15 15.51 -30.21
C ASP A 583 0.84 15.60 -31.58
N VAL A 584 0.61 14.61 -32.43
CA VAL A 584 1.04 14.60 -33.83
C VAL A 584 -0.14 15.01 -34.68
N ARG A 585 0.04 16.05 -35.49
CA ARG A 585 -0.98 16.45 -36.45
C ARG A 585 -0.50 16.30 -37.87
N TYR A 586 -1.39 15.92 -38.77
CA TYR A 586 -1.09 15.76 -40.19
C TYR A 586 -2.27 16.20 -41.06
N ARG A 587 -1.97 16.56 -42.31
CA ARG A 587 -2.98 16.93 -43.32
C ARG A 587 -2.46 16.74 -44.73
N VAL A 588 -3.37 16.66 -45.69
CA VAL A 588 -3.02 16.75 -47.12
C VAL A 588 -2.44 18.15 -47.38
N SER A 589 -1.30 18.18 -48.06
CA SER A 589 -0.58 19.42 -48.39
C SER A 589 -1.50 20.43 -49.09
N GLY A 590 -1.57 21.65 -48.56
CA GLY A 590 -2.40 22.74 -49.09
C GLY A 590 -3.83 22.82 -48.52
N THR A 591 -4.26 21.88 -47.68
CA THR A 591 -5.56 21.98 -46.96
C THR A 591 -5.44 22.79 -45.67
N SER A 592 -6.55 23.30 -45.14
CA SER A 592 -6.55 24.08 -43.88
C SER A 592 -6.76 23.24 -42.62
N SER A 593 -7.47 22.11 -42.73
CA SER A 593 -7.84 21.25 -41.60
C SER A 593 -6.74 20.26 -41.24
N TRP A 594 -6.48 20.07 -39.95
CA TRP A 594 -5.50 19.11 -39.43
C TRP A 594 -6.23 17.95 -38.73
N THR A 595 -5.76 16.72 -38.97
CA THR A 595 -6.08 15.55 -38.12
C THR A 595 -5.01 15.46 -37.03
N THR A 596 -5.39 15.14 -35.79
CA THR A 596 -4.44 15.07 -34.65
C THR A 596 -4.59 13.74 -33.93
N GLU A 597 -3.46 13.07 -33.71
CA GLU A 597 -3.33 11.83 -32.95
C GLU A 597 -2.44 12.08 -31.73
N SER A 598 -2.74 11.42 -30.60
CA SER A 598 -1.93 11.51 -29.39
C SER A 598 -1.13 10.23 -29.16
N THR A 599 0.11 10.36 -28.69
CA THR A 599 0.98 9.21 -28.37
C THR A 599 1.87 9.51 -27.17
N SER A 600 2.28 8.48 -26.42
CA SER A 600 3.28 8.58 -25.35
C SER A 600 4.69 8.20 -25.80
N SER A 601 4.85 7.67 -27.02
CA SER A 601 6.15 7.31 -27.61
C SER A 601 6.73 8.47 -28.40
N SER A 602 8.05 8.53 -28.57
CA SER A 602 8.72 9.50 -29.47
C SER A 602 8.66 9.10 -30.95
N SER A 603 7.70 8.24 -31.29
CA SER A 603 7.39 7.80 -32.64
C SER A 603 5.90 7.44 -32.75
N ILE A 604 5.37 7.52 -33.98
CA ILE A 604 4.02 7.04 -34.32
C ILE A 604 3.99 6.56 -35.77
N THR A 605 3.25 5.48 -36.02
CA THR A 605 2.87 5.07 -37.38
C THR A 605 1.49 5.63 -37.68
N LEU A 606 1.38 6.48 -38.71
CA LEU A 606 0.09 6.90 -39.23
C LEU A 606 -0.36 5.90 -40.29
N SER A 607 -1.62 5.47 -40.24
CA SER A 607 -2.24 4.55 -41.19
C SER A 607 -3.53 5.14 -41.78
N GLY A 608 -4.10 4.50 -42.82
CA GLY A 608 -5.32 4.98 -43.48
C GLY A 608 -5.14 6.23 -44.35
N LEU A 609 -3.90 6.52 -44.77
CA LEU A 609 -3.60 7.65 -45.65
C LEU A 609 -3.99 7.31 -47.10
N SER A 610 -4.46 8.30 -47.86
CA SER A 610 -4.66 8.15 -49.30
C SER A 610 -3.33 7.95 -50.01
N SER A 611 -3.26 7.04 -50.97
CA SER A 611 -2.08 6.77 -51.80
C SER A 611 -1.74 7.92 -52.75
N THR A 612 -0.49 7.99 -53.22
CA THR A 612 0.02 9.05 -54.12
C THR A 612 -0.22 10.49 -53.66
N THR A 613 -0.48 10.68 -52.36
CA THR A 613 -0.94 11.95 -51.80
C THR A 613 0.17 12.57 -50.96
N GLN A 614 0.46 13.85 -51.19
CA GLN A 614 1.42 14.59 -50.40
C GLN A 614 0.78 15.06 -49.09
N TYR A 615 1.41 14.72 -47.97
CA TYR A 615 1.03 15.15 -46.63
C TYR A 615 2.09 16.06 -46.04
N GLU A 616 1.67 16.86 -45.07
CA GLU A 616 2.57 17.46 -44.09
C GLU A 616 2.14 17.04 -42.68
N ALA A 617 3.12 16.81 -41.82
CA ALA A 617 2.93 16.48 -40.41
C ALA A 617 3.73 17.42 -39.51
N GLN A 618 3.29 17.57 -38.27
CA GLN A 618 3.97 18.30 -37.21
C GLN A 618 3.74 17.59 -35.87
N VAL A 619 4.65 17.76 -34.92
CA VAL A 619 4.51 17.21 -33.57
C VAL A 619 4.75 18.30 -32.52
N ARG A 620 4.02 18.22 -31.41
CA ARG A 620 4.30 18.99 -30.20
C ARG A 620 4.29 18.07 -28.99
N SER A 621 5.05 18.44 -27.97
CA SER A 621 4.98 17.87 -26.63
C SER A 621 3.82 18.48 -25.82
N LYS A 622 3.26 17.68 -24.91
CA LYS A 622 2.11 17.98 -24.06
C LYS A 622 2.28 17.39 -22.66
N CYS A 623 2.02 18.22 -21.66
CA CYS A 623 2.09 17.91 -20.25
C CYS A 623 0.78 17.37 -19.70
N SER A 624 0.85 16.67 -18.56
CA SER A 624 -0.31 16.12 -17.85
C SER A 624 -1.26 17.19 -17.31
N ASP A 625 -0.75 18.39 -17.03
CA ASP A 625 -1.53 19.58 -16.66
C ASP A 625 -2.21 20.28 -17.86
N GLY A 626 -1.99 19.77 -19.08
CA GLY A 626 -2.53 20.32 -20.32
C GLY A 626 -1.64 21.35 -21.02
N THR A 627 -0.49 21.73 -20.45
CA THR A 627 0.46 22.65 -21.09
C THR A 627 1.07 22.02 -22.35
N THR A 628 1.25 22.79 -23.43
CA THR A 628 1.79 22.28 -24.71
C THR A 628 2.88 23.17 -25.29
N SER A 629 3.83 22.58 -26.00
CA SER A 629 4.80 23.32 -26.81
C SER A 629 4.17 23.85 -28.10
N ALA A 630 4.93 24.68 -28.83
CA ALA A 630 4.63 24.94 -30.24
C ALA A 630 4.86 23.66 -31.07
N TYR A 631 4.08 23.50 -32.14
CA TYR A 631 4.32 22.45 -33.13
C TYR A 631 5.68 22.63 -33.83
N SER A 632 6.34 21.51 -34.10
CA SER A 632 7.58 21.44 -34.87
C SER A 632 7.43 22.01 -36.30
N SER A 633 8.54 22.22 -36.99
CA SER A 633 8.52 22.49 -38.43
C SER A 633 7.87 21.32 -39.18
N SER A 634 7.08 21.63 -40.21
CA SER A 634 6.43 20.60 -41.03
C SER A 634 7.46 19.66 -41.66
N VAL A 635 7.21 18.37 -41.56
CA VAL A 635 7.83 17.35 -42.41
C VAL A 635 6.82 16.98 -43.48
N SER A 636 7.26 16.97 -44.74
CA SER A 636 6.43 16.52 -45.86
C SER A 636 6.84 15.14 -46.33
N PHE A 637 5.85 14.33 -46.69
CA PHE A 637 6.05 13.02 -47.31
C PHE A 637 4.94 12.78 -48.34
N THR A 638 5.19 11.93 -49.32
CA THR A 638 4.20 11.53 -50.34
C THR A 638 4.02 10.04 -50.25
N THR A 639 2.81 9.59 -49.93
CA THR A 639 2.48 8.15 -49.93
C THR A 639 2.72 7.56 -51.31
N THR A 640 3.15 6.30 -51.35
CA THR A 640 3.42 5.62 -52.63
C THR A 640 2.12 5.22 -53.33
N GLU A 641 2.22 4.79 -54.58
CA GLU A 641 1.13 4.09 -55.25
C GLU A 641 0.90 2.72 -54.60
N VAL A 642 -0.34 2.23 -54.63
CA VAL A 642 -0.66 0.86 -54.19
C VAL A 642 -0.14 -0.10 -55.25
N GLN A 643 0.68 -1.08 -54.85
CA GLN A 643 1.12 -2.17 -55.72
C GLN A 643 0.43 -3.45 -55.25
N LEU A 644 -0.52 -3.95 -56.03
CA LEU A 644 -1.25 -5.20 -55.76
C LEU A 644 -0.45 -6.36 -56.34
N VAL A 645 0.00 -7.29 -55.48
CA VAL A 645 0.81 -8.45 -55.89
C VAL A 645 0.10 -9.73 -55.47
N TYR A 646 -0.60 -10.33 -56.43
CA TYR A 646 -1.36 -11.55 -56.20
C TYR A 646 -0.50 -12.82 -56.28
N CYS A 647 -0.93 -13.85 -55.57
CA CYS A 647 -0.34 -15.18 -55.65
C CYS A 647 -0.49 -15.82 -57.04
N ASP A 648 0.47 -16.67 -57.41
CA ASP A 648 0.42 -17.47 -58.64
C ASP A 648 -0.72 -18.52 -58.58
N SER A 649 -1.43 -18.72 -59.70
CA SER A 649 -2.40 -19.80 -59.89
C SER A 649 -2.50 -20.19 -61.36
N ASN A 650 -2.56 -21.49 -61.68
CA ASN A 650 -2.65 -21.96 -63.06
C ASN A 650 -3.18 -23.41 -63.18
N GLY A 651 -3.84 -23.71 -64.30
CA GLY A 651 -3.95 -25.08 -64.79
C GLY A 651 -2.69 -25.51 -65.55
N ASN A 652 -2.30 -26.78 -65.49
CA ASN A 652 -1.12 -27.28 -66.21
C ASN A 652 -1.47 -27.90 -67.58
N ASN A 653 -2.75 -28.16 -67.84
CA ASN A 653 -3.24 -28.70 -69.10
C ASN A 653 -4.64 -28.14 -69.40
N VAL A 654 -4.77 -27.49 -70.56
CA VAL A 654 -6.02 -26.92 -71.09
C VAL A 654 -6.46 -27.62 -72.40
N SER A 655 -5.80 -28.73 -72.75
CA SER A 655 -6.03 -29.41 -74.03
C SER A 655 -7.39 -30.10 -74.10
N ASP A 656 -7.89 -30.54 -72.95
CA ASP A 656 -9.13 -31.31 -72.80
C ASP A 656 -10.30 -30.42 -72.36
N GLU A 657 -10.04 -29.43 -71.49
CA GLU A 657 -11.01 -28.47 -70.96
C GLU A 657 -10.39 -27.10 -70.66
N TYR A 658 -11.17 -26.03 -70.79
CA TYR A 658 -10.76 -24.66 -70.44
C TYR A 658 -11.99 -23.76 -70.21
N ILE A 659 -11.77 -22.52 -69.73
CA ILE A 659 -12.84 -21.53 -69.54
C ILE A 659 -13.16 -20.91 -70.91
N GLY A 660 -14.32 -21.22 -71.48
CA GLY A 660 -14.71 -20.71 -72.80
C GLY A 660 -15.37 -19.32 -72.79
N ARG A 661 -15.97 -18.92 -71.65
CA ARG A 661 -16.56 -17.58 -71.47
C ARG A 661 -16.78 -17.19 -70.02
N VAL A 662 -16.50 -15.95 -69.66
CA VAL A 662 -16.84 -15.31 -68.37
C VAL A 662 -17.75 -14.11 -68.61
N GLN A 663 -18.85 -14.02 -67.85
CA GLN A 663 -19.80 -12.90 -67.92
C GLN A 663 -20.09 -12.33 -66.53
N LEU A 664 -19.86 -11.03 -66.33
CA LEU A 664 -20.18 -10.28 -65.11
C LEU A 664 -20.38 -8.80 -65.46
N GLY A 665 -21.61 -8.29 -65.35
CA GLY A 665 -21.92 -6.91 -65.69
C GLY A 665 -21.56 -6.58 -67.14
N SER A 666 -20.59 -5.68 -67.36
CA SER A 666 -20.06 -5.36 -68.70
C SER A 666 -18.93 -6.28 -69.17
N ILE A 667 -18.38 -7.14 -68.31
CA ILE A 667 -17.45 -8.19 -68.73
C ILE A 667 -18.27 -9.26 -69.45
N ASP A 668 -17.92 -9.51 -70.70
CA ASP A 668 -18.48 -10.58 -71.54
C ASP A 668 -17.37 -11.13 -72.44
N ASN A 669 -16.46 -11.89 -71.83
CA ASN A 669 -15.23 -12.34 -72.47
C ASN A 669 -15.38 -13.79 -72.93
N SER A 670 -15.34 -14.03 -74.25
CA SER A 670 -15.19 -15.37 -74.81
C SER A 670 -13.73 -15.60 -75.16
N SER A 671 -13.11 -16.54 -74.46
CA SER A 671 -11.68 -16.86 -74.52
C SER A 671 -11.46 -18.27 -75.09
N GLY A 672 -10.23 -18.52 -75.53
CA GLY A 672 -9.75 -19.85 -75.90
C GLY A 672 -8.68 -20.31 -74.92
N ALA A 673 -8.40 -21.62 -74.90
CA ALA A 673 -7.41 -22.24 -74.02
C ALA A 673 -6.06 -21.49 -73.96
N ALA A 674 -5.71 -20.95 -72.78
CA ALA A 674 -4.41 -20.31 -72.55
C ALA A 674 -3.30 -21.36 -72.44
N SER A 675 -2.24 -21.22 -73.24
CA SER A 675 -1.15 -22.21 -73.30
C SER A 675 -0.42 -22.44 -71.95
N SER A 676 -0.50 -21.48 -71.02
CA SER A 676 0.02 -21.55 -69.65
C SER A 676 -0.99 -22.07 -68.61
N GLY A 677 -2.25 -22.27 -69.01
CA GLY A 677 -3.42 -22.49 -68.13
C GLY A 677 -3.72 -21.34 -67.17
N TYR A 678 -3.15 -20.16 -67.45
CA TYR A 678 -3.46 -18.89 -66.82
C TYR A 678 -3.57 -17.82 -67.92
N ALA A 679 -4.61 -16.99 -67.87
CA ALA A 679 -4.81 -15.85 -68.74
C ALA A 679 -5.05 -14.56 -67.94
N ASP A 680 -4.35 -13.50 -68.31
CA ASP A 680 -4.55 -12.16 -67.75
C ASP A 680 -5.45 -11.33 -68.69
N PHE A 681 -6.68 -11.06 -68.22
CA PHE A 681 -7.65 -10.18 -68.87
C PHE A 681 -7.95 -8.93 -68.04
N THR A 682 -7.04 -8.49 -67.17
CA THR A 682 -7.20 -7.29 -66.31
C THR A 682 -7.43 -5.99 -67.10
N SER A 683 -7.20 -5.97 -68.41
CA SER A 683 -7.61 -4.86 -69.29
C SER A 683 -9.14 -4.74 -69.49
N GLN A 684 -9.91 -5.77 -69.15
CA GLN A 684 -11.38 -5.77 -69.19
C GLN A 684 -11.93 -5.45 -67.80
N SER A 685 -13.02 -4.68 -67.74
CA SER A 685 -13.62 -4.29 -66.47
C SER A 685 -15.14 -4.21 -66.47
N SER A 686 -15.72 -4.33 -65.27
CA SER A 686 -17.11 -4.03 -64.97
C SER A 686 -17.23 -3.20 -63.69
N ASP A 687 -18.15 -2.24 -63.69
CA ASP A 687 -18.53 -1.51 -62.50
C ASP A 687 -19.43 -2.38 -61.61
N LEU A 688 -19.14 -2.41 -60.31
CA LEU A 688 -19.94 -3.09 -59.29
C LEU A 688 -20.24 -2.11 -58.15
N GLY A 689 -21.52 -1.88 -57.85
CA GLY A 689 -21.94 -0.95 -56.79
C GLY A 689 -21.91 -1.60 -55.41
N LYS A 690 -21.37 -0.91 -54.40
CA LYS A 690 -21.39 -1.39 -53.00
C LYS A 690 -22.83 -1.66 -52.54
N GLY A 691 -23.09 -2.87 -52.03
CA GLY A 691 -24.43 -3.31 -51.60
C GLY A 691 -25.32 -3.84 -52.72
N ASP A 692 -24.93 -3.71 -53.99
CA ASP A 692 -25.70 -4.25 -55.11
C ASP A 692 -25.41 -5.74 -55.32
N ALA A 693 -26.40 -6.49 -55.81
CA ALA A 693 -26.25 -7.88 -56.21
C ALA A 693 -25.76 -7.98 -57.66
N ALA A 694 -24.81 -8.88 -57.92
CA ALA A 694 -24.24 -9.16 -59.22
C ALA A 694 -24.33 -10.66 -59.55
N THR A 695 -24.46 -11.00 -60.83
CA THR A 695 -24.50 -12.38 -61.32
C THR A 695 -23.23 -12.67 -62.12
N ILE A 696 -22.50 -13.72 -61.71
CA ILE A 696 -21.37 -14.28 -62.46
C ILE A 696 -21.83 -15.51 -63.23
N THR A 697 -21.45 -15.59 -64.51
CA THR A 697 -21.71 -16.76 -65.36
C THR A 697 -20.40 -17.23 -65.99
N VAL A 698 -20.06 -18.50 -65.80
CA VAL A 698 -18.87 -19.14 -66.37
C VAL A 698 -19.31 -20.28 -67.28
N THR A 699 -18.79 -20.31 -68.51
CA THR A 699 -19.08 -21.34 -69.51
C THR A 699 -17.82 -22.16 -69.77
N PRO A 700 -17.74 -23.43 -69.32
CA PRO A 700 -16.66 -24.33 -69.69
C PRO A 700 -16.74 -24.74 -71.18
N GLU A 701 -15.61 -25.02 -71.79
CA GLU A 701 -15.50 -25.65 -73.11
C GLU A 701 -14.66 -26.94 -73.01
N TRP A 702 -15.12 -28.03 -73.64
CA TRP A 702 -14.40 -29.30 -73.72
C TRP A 702 -14.09 -29.64 -75.17
N THR A 703 -12.86 -30.07 -75.46
CA THR A 703 -12.45 -30.43 -76.83
C THR A 703 -12.88 -31.86 -77.21
N GLY A 704 -13.35 -32.65 -76.23
CA GLY A 704 -13.78 -34.03 -76.41
C GLY A 704 -14.78 -34.52 -75.36
N THR A 705 -14.30 -35.31 -74.39
CA THR A 705 -15.15 -35.86 -73.32
C THR A 705 -15.57 -34.75 -72.36
N VAL A 706 -16.86 -34.70 -72.04
CA VAL A 706 -17.36 -33.76 -71.01
C VAL A 706 -16.99 -34.28 -69.63
N TYR A 707 -16.25 -33.46 -68.88
CA TYR A 707 -15.80 -33.75 -67.53
C TYR A 707 -16.54 -32.89 -66.50
N ASN A 708 -16.48 -33.31 -65.23
CA ASN A 708 -17.03 -32.51 -64.14
C ASN A 708 -15.97 -31.49 -63.71
N GLU A 709 -16.28 -30.20 -63.86
CA GLU A 709 -15.40 -29.10 -63.51
C GLU A 709 -15.93 -28.37 -62.27
N GLY A 710 -15.06 -28.07 -61.31
CA GLY A 710 -15.35 -27.20 -60.17
C GLY A 710 -14.90 -25.78 -60.43
N TYR A 711 -15.59 -24.81 -59.82
CA TYR A 711 -15.38 -23.38 -60.08
C TYR A 711 -15.24 -22.60 -58.78
N SER A 712 -14.42 -21.57 -58.80
CA SER A 712 -14.37 -20.56 -57.75
C SER A 712 -14.07 -19.19 -58.36
N VAL A 713 -14.67 -18.15 -57.76
CA VAL A 713 -14.46 -16.76 -58.15
C VAL A 713 -14.15 -15.94 -56.91
N TRP A 714 -13.10 -15.14 -56.99
CA TRP A 714 -12.66 -14.23 -55.93
C TRP A 714 -12.63 -12.79 -56.40
N ILE A 715 -12.91 -11.85 -55.51
CA ILE A 715 -12.72 -10.41 -55.71
C ILE A 715 -12.00 -9.85 -54.48
N ASP A 716 -10.86 -9.20 -54.70
CA ASP A 716 -10.06 -8.53 -53.67
C ASP A 716 -10.76 -7.21 -53.27
N TYR A 717 -11.65 -7.27 -52.28
CA TYR A 717 -12.50 -6.12 -51.95
C TYR A 717 -11.77 -5.08 -51.10
N ASN A 718 -10.70 -5.47 -50.40
CA ASN A 718 -9.92 -4.58 -49.54
C ASN A 718 -8.69 -4.00 -50.25
N GLN A 719 -8.43 -4.38 -51.51
CA GLN A 719 -7.31 -3.94 -52.34
C GLN A 719 -5.96 -4.12 -51.65
N ASP A 720 -5.74 -5.25 -50.99
CA ASP A 720 -4.47 -5.56 -50.33
C ASP A 720 -3.55 -6.49 -51.12
N GLY A 721 -4.04 -7.01 -52.25
CA GLY A 721 -3.27 -7.86 -53.16
C GLY A 721 -3.34 -9.35 -52.84
N ASP A 722 -4.22 -9.80 -51.95
CA ASP A 722 -4.52 -11.23 -51.81
C ASP A 722 -6.02 -11.56 -51.94
N PHE A 723 -6.39 -12.81 -51.67
CA PHE A 723 -7.77 -13.33 -51.79
C PHE A 723 -8.18 -14.14 -50.55
N SER A 724 -7.46 -13.96 -49.44
CA SER A 724 -7.56 -14.80 -48.25
C SER A 724 -8.61 -14.31 -47.27
N ASP A 725 -9.14 -13.11 -47.47
CA ASP A 725 -10.08 -12.49 -46.55
C ASP A 725 -11.49 -13.07 -46.63
N ALA A 726 -12.17 -12.99 -45.48
CA ALA A 726 -13.54 -13.43 -45.36
C ALA A 726 -14.46 -12.59 -46.25
N GLY A 727 -15.13 -13.25 -47.22
CA GLY A 727 -16.06 -12.62 -48.14
C GLY A 727 -15.48 -12.34 -49.54
N GLU A 728 -14.19 -12.59 -49.75
CA GLU A 728 -13.56 -12.38 -51.07
C GLU A 728 -13.80 -13.54 -52.04
N GLN A 729 -13.99 -14.77 -51.55
CA GLN A 729 -14.54 -15.86 -52.37
C GLN A 729 -16.04 -15.63 -52.61
N VAL A 730 -16.36 -14.87 -53.65
CA VAL A 730 -17.73 -14.43 -53.95
C VAL A 730 -18.64 -15.54 -54.47
N TRP A 731 -18.07 -16.55 -55.11
CA TRP A 731 -18.83 -17.68 -55.62
C TRP A 731 -17.99 -18.94 -55.75
N THR A 732 -18.62 -20.11 -55.54
CA THR A 732 -18.01 -21.41 -55.77
C THR A 732 -19.05 -22.44 -56.18
N GLN A 733 -18.62 -23.44 -56.95
CA GLN A 733 -19.47 -24.52 -57.43
C GLN A 733 -18.69 -25.84 -57.43
N SER A 734 -19.25 -26.84 -56.74
CA SER A 734 -18.73 -28.22 -56.77
C SER A 734 -18.77 -28.80 -58.18
N ALA A 735 -17.82 -29.71 -58.44
CA ALA A 735 -17.56 -30.26 -59.77
C ALA A 735 -18.84 -30.75 -60.49
N THR A 736 -19.09 -30.21 -61.69
CA THR A 736 -20.29 -30.49 -62.48
C THR A 736 -20.01 -30.40 -63.98
N SER A 737 -20.85 -31.05 -64.78
CA SER A 737 -20.86 -30.98 -66.25
C SER A 737 -21.94 -30.04 -66.78
N ASN A 738 -22.61 -29.29 -65.91
CA ASN A 738 -23.58 -28.27 -66.31
C ASN A 738 -22.86 -27.12 -67.03
N THR A 739 -23.47 -26.60 -68.09
CA THR A 739 -22.98 -25.43 -68.82
C THR A 739 -24.14 -24.58 -69.37
N PRO A 740 -24.13 -23.25 -69.18
CA PRO A 740 -23.22 -22.50 -68.31
C PRO A 740 -23.54 -22.73 -66.82
N VAL A 741 -22.58 -22.43 -65.94
CA VAL A 741 -22.80 -22.35 -64.48
C VAL A 741 -22.93 -20.88 -64.06
N SER A 742 -23.74 -20.59 -63.05
CA SER A 742 -23.95 -19.20 -62.60
C SER A 742 -24.20 -19.09 -61.11
N GLY A 743 -23.83 -17.94 -60.55
CA GLY A 743 -24.03 -17.58 -59.15
C GLY A 743 -24.39 -16.12 -58.98
N ILE A 744 -25.10 -15.81 -57.88
CA ILE A 744 -25.38 -14.43 -57.46
C ILE A 744 -24.56 -14.15 -56.21
N PHE A 745 -23.89 -13.00 -56.16
CA PHE A 745 -23.21 -12.49 -54.97
C PHE A 745 -23.56 -11.02 -54.75
N THR A 746 -23.33 -10.52 -53.54
CA THR A 746 -23.54 -9.11 -53.19
C THR A 746 -22.19 -8.47 -52.90
N VAL A 747 -21.96 -7.27 -53.43
CA VAL A 747 -20.73 -6.50 -53.14
C VAL A 747 -20.79 -6.00 -51.69
N PRO A 748 -19.81 -6.28 -50.83
CA PRO A 748 -19.80 -5.79 -49.46
C PRO A 748 -19.88 -4.25 -49.38
N SER A 749 -20.67 -3.73 -48.45
CA SER A 749 -20.75 -2.28 -48.21
C SER A 749 -19.41 -1.67 -47.79
N GLY A 750 -18.56 -2.46 -47.13
CA GLY A 750 -17.21 -2.10 -46.72
C GLY A 750 -16.13 -2.22 -47.80
N ALA A 751 -16.45 -2.67 -49.02
CA ALA A 751 -15.45 -2.79 -50.09
C ALA A 751 -14.79 -1.43 -50.40
N LEU A 752 -13.49 -1.42 -50.70
CA LEU A 752 -12.80 -0.19 -51.11
C LEU A 752 -13.20 0.19 -52.53
N SER A 753 -13.43 1.49 -52.75
CA SER A 753 -13.78 1.99 -54.08
C SER A 753 -12.57 2.01 -55.01
N GLY A 754 -12.80 1.81 -56.30
CA GLY A 754 -11.75 1.79 -57.33
C GLY A 754 -11.53 0.39 -57.93
N ASN A 755 -10.51 0.30 -58.77
CA ASN A 755 -10.18 -0.93 -59.50
C ASN A 755 -9.53 -1.96 -58.56
N THR A 756 -9.98 -3.21 -58.67
CA THR A 756 -9.39 -4.38 -58.02
C THR A 756 -9.48 -5.61 -58.92
N THR A 757 -8.81 -6.69 -58.54
CA THR A 757 -8.75 -7.92 -59.34
C THR A 757 -9.88 -8.88 -58.96
N MET A 758 -10.50 -9.46 -59.99
CA MET A 758 -11.36 -10.64 -59.89
C MET A 758 -10.64 -11.83 -60.50
N ARG A 759 -10.56 -12.96 -59.77
CA ARG A 759 -10.01 -14.23 -60.26
C ARG A 759 -11.12 -15.24 -60.50
N VAL A 760 -11.14 -15.86 -61.67
CA VAL A 760 -12.04 -16.97 -62.04
C VAL A 760 -11.20 -18.22 -62.27
N SER A 761 -11.48 -19.30 -61.54
CA SER A 761 -10.73 -20.56 -61.67
C SER A 761 -11.66 -21.73 -61.92
N MET A 762 -11.28 -22.61 -62.85
CA MET A 762 -11.95 -23.85 -63.21
C MET A 762 -10.99 -25.02 -63.11
N LYS A 763 -11.39 -26.11 -62.42
CA LYS A 763 -10.54 -27.27 -62.13
C LYS A 763 -11.27 -28.61 -62.26
N TYR A 764 -10.58 -29.59 -62.86
CA TYR A 764 -11.12 -30.94 -63.01
C TYR A 764 -11.41 -31.62 -61.67
N ASN A 765 -12.66 -32.06 -61.52
CA ASN A 765 -13.15 -32.91 -60.44
C ASN A 765 -12.84 -32.40 -59.01
N GLY A 766 -12.71 -31.08 -58.86
CA GLY A 766 -12.41 -30.45 -57.58
C GLY A 766 -12.67 -28.95 -57.61
N VAL A 767 -12.98 -28.38 -56.45
CA VAL A 767 -13.12 -26.93 -56.31
C VAL A 767 -11.71 -26.32 -56.21
N PRO A 768 -11.36 -25.34 -57.06
CA PRO A 768 -10.06 -24.69 -56.99
C PRO A 768 -9.98 -23.71 -55.81
N THR A 769 -8.76 -23.51 -55.31
CA THR A 769 -8.41 -22.43 -54.35
C THR A 769 -7.71 -21.27 -55.07
N ALA A 770 -7.67 -20.08 -54.45
CA ALA A 770 -7.24 -18.84 -55.12
C ALA A 770 -5.77 -18.86 -55.56
N CYS A 771 -4.92 -19.60 -54.85
CA CYS A 771 -3.47 -19.67 -55.04
C CYS A 771 -3.04 -21.12 -55.30
N GLU A 772 -3.47 -21.69 -56.43
CA GLU A 772 -3.30 -23.11 -56.71
C GLU A 772 -2.76 -23.39 -58.11
N SER A 773 -1.87 -24.37 -58.23
CA SER A 773 -1.56 -25.03 -59.49
C SER A 773 -2.20 -26.42 -59.55
N PHE A 774 -2.98 -26.71 -60.59
CA PHE A 774 -3.68 -27.99 -60.74
C PHE A 774 -3.47 -28.61 -62.13
N SER A 775 -3.74 -29.91 -62.27
CA SER A 775 -3.36 -30.66 -63.47
C SER A 775 -4.15 -30.29 -64.73
N TYR A 776 -5.44 -29.99 -64.58
CA TYR A 776 -6.44 -29.93 -65.67
C TYR A 776 -7.44 -28.81 -65.36
N GLY A 777 -7.61 -27.86 -66.28
CA GLY A 777 -8.44 -26.65 -66.15
C GLY A 777 -7.68 -25.34 -66.43
N GLU A 778 -8.25 -24.20 -66.04
CA GLU A 778 -7.75 -22.85 -66.37
C GLU A 778 -8.06 -21.82 -65.27
N VAL A 779 -7.25 -20.75 -65.23
CA VAL A 779 -7.44 -19.58 -64.37
C VAL A 779 -7.44 -18.32 -65.24
N GLU A 780 -8.38 -17.40 -64.98
CA GLU A 780 -8.48 -16.11 -65.66
C GLU A 780 -8.64 -14.96 -64.65
N ASP A 781 -7.85 -13.90 -64.80
CA ASP A 781 -7.96 -12.69 -63.98
C ASP A 781 -8.56 -11.51 -64.76
N TYR A 782 -9.42 -10.72 -64.13
CA TYR A 782 -10.14 -9.56 -64.69
C TYR A 782 -10.07 -8.37 -63.72
N THR A 783 -10.33 -7.15 -64.19
CA THR A 783 -10.51 -6.00 -63.30
C THR A 783 -12.00 -5.81 -62.97
N VAL A 784 -12.34 -5.45 -61.74
CA VAL A 784 -13.67 -4.91 -61.38
C VAL A 784 -13.49 -3.55 -60.73
N ASN A 785 -14.35 -2.59 -61.05
CA ASN A 785 -14.32 -1.25 -60.47
C ASN A 785 -15.43 -1.10 -59.43
N ILE A 786 -15.06 -1.01 -58.16
CA ILE A 786 -16.01 -0.86 -57.06
C ILE A 786 -16.47 0.60 -56.99
N THR A 787 -17.75 0.82 -57.30
CA THR A 787 -18.39 2.15 -57.33
C THR A 787 -19.25 2.38 -56.10
N THR A 788 -19.60 3.64 -55.83
CA THR A 788 -20.60 3.97 -54.81
C THR A 788 -21.96 3.40 -55.23
N GLY A 789 -22.58 2.59 -54.36
CA GLY A 789 -23.90 2.00 -54.61
C GLY A 789 -25.01 3.04 -54.73
N SER A 790 -26.20 2.59 -55.14
CA SER A 790 -27.40 3.42 -55.19
C SER A 790 -27.71 4.10 -53.83
N PRO A 791 -28.33 5.31 -53.82
CA PRO A 791 -28.51 6.08 -52.59
C PRO A 791 -29.31 5.30 -51.54
N GLU A 792 -28.63 5.10 -50.41
CA GLU A 792 -29.05 4.43 -49.19
C GLU A 792 -30.40 4.97 -48.68
N VAL A 793 -31.43 4.11 -48.64
CA VAL A 793 -32.73 4.45 -48.05
C VAL A 793 -32.75 3.92 -46.63
N CYS A 794 -32.94 4.79 -45.63
CA CYS A 794 -33.13 4.35 -44.25
C CYS A 794 -34.41 3.51 -44.10
N THR A 795 -34.24 2.24 -43.77
CA THR A 795 -35.33 1.33 -43.44
C THR A 795 -35.75 1.51 -41.98
N VAL A 796 -37.06 1.43 -41.73
CA VAL A 796 -37.61 1.50 -40.38
C VAL A 796 -37.19 0.23 -39.62
N PRO A 797 -36.51 0.32 -38.46
CA PRO A 797 -36.09 -0.86 -37.71
C PRO A 797 -37.27 -1.76 -37.30
N SER A 798 -37.03 -3.07 -37.30
CA SER A 798 -38.05 -4.10 -37.03
C SER A 798 -37.66 -4.99 -35.84
N SER A 799 -38.45 -6.02 -35.54
CA SER A 799 -38.13 -7.04 -34.52
C SER A 799 -37.80 -6.46 -33.13
N LEU A 800 -38.62 -5.51 -32.68
CA LEU A 800 -38.50 -4.89 -31.36
C LEU A 800 -38.59 -5.97 -30.27
N SER A 801 -37.70 -5.90 -29.29
CA SER A 801 -37.78 -6.74 -28.10
C SER A 801 -37.28 -5.97 -26.88
N VAL A 802 -37.78 -6.37 -25.72
CA VAL A 802 -37.34 -5.83 -24.43
C VAL A 802 -36.81 -6.97 -23.58
N SER A 803 -35.70 -6.73 -22.91
CA SER A 803 -35.03 -7.69 -22.02
C SER A 803 -34.48 -6.96 -20.80
N SER A 804 -33.99 -7.71 -19.80
CA SER A 804 -33.42 -7.14 -18.57
C SER A 804 -34.34 -6.08 -17.93
N ILE A 805 -35.65 -6.34 -17.96
CA ILE A 805 -36.63 -5.51 -17.30
C ILE A 805 -36.34 -5.60 -15.80
N GLY A 806 -36.25 -4.45 -15.15
CA GLY A 806 -36.18 -4.31 -13.70
C GLY A 806 -37.19 -3.25 -13.24
N GLU A 807 -37.13 -2.89 -11.96
CA GLU A 807 -38.09 -1.94 -11.37
C GLU A 807 -38.00 -0.53 -11.96
N ASN A 808 -36.81 -0.07 -12.35
CA ASN A 808 -36.61 1.27 -12.93
C ASN A 808 -35.74 1.28 -14.19
N THR A 809 -35.47 0.11 -14.76
CA THR A 809 -34.62 -0.09 -15.94
C THR A 809 -35.22 -1.08 -16.93
N ALA A 810 -34.81 -0.99 -18.20
CA ALA A 810 -35.00 -2.03 -19.20
C ALA A 810 -33.94 -1.93 -20.30
N THR A 811 -33.73 -3.02 -21.04
CA THR A 811 -32.90 -3.04 -22.25
C THR A 811 -33.79 -3.21 -23.47
N LEU A 812 -33.76 -2.22 -24.37
CA LEU A 812 -34.55 -2.17 -25.60
C LEU A 812 -33.67 -2.58 -26.79
N SER A 813 -34.12 -3.50 -27.63
CA SER A 813 -33.35 -4.00 -28.77
C SER A 813 -34.21 -4.20 -30.03
N TRP A 814 -33.58 -4.17 -31.20
CA TRP A 814 -34.23 -4.26 -32.51
C TRP A 814 -33.32 -4.92 -33.56
N SER A 815 -33.84 -5.17 -34.77
CA SER A 815 -33.02 -5.64 -35.90
C SER A 815 -32.00 -4.58 -36.32
N SER A 816 -30.73 -4.97 -36.43
CA SER A 816 -29.72 -4.09 -37.04
C SER A 816 -30.05 -3.87 -38.50
N GLU A 817 -29.89 -2.63 -38.97
CA GLU A 817 -30.14 -2.22 -40.34
C GLU A 817 -28.80 -1.87 -40.96
N SER A 818 -28.43 -2.52 -42.06
CA SER A 818 -27.09 -2.40 -42.66
C SER A 818 -26.74 -0.99 -43.14
N ALA A 819 -27.77 -0.13 -43.28
CA ALA A 819 -27.68 1.25 -43.73
C ALA A 819 -27.65 2.29 -42.58
N ALA A 820 -27.82 1.86 -41.32
CA ALA A 820 -27.92 2.76 -40.18
C ALA A 820 -26.54 3.06 -39.58
N ASN A 821 -26.20 4.34 -39.42
CA ASN A 821 -25.01 4.78 -38.67
C ASN A 821 -25.28 4.76 -37.16
N ASP A 822 -26.48 5.16 -36.76
CA ASP A 822 -26.96 5.14 -35.38
C ASP A 822 -28.50 5.07 -35.36
N TYR A 823 -29.08 5.10 -34.16
CA TYR A 823 -30.53 5.02 -33.94
C TYR A 823 -30.99 6.08 -32.93
N THR A 824 -32.24 6.53 -33.12
CA THR A 824 -32.95 7.33 -32.11
C THR A 824 -34.10 6.52 -31.54
N VAL A 825 -34.07 6.25 -30.25
CA VAL A 825 -35.15 5.64 -29.48
C VAL A 825 -35.97 6.73 -28.81
N ARG A 826 -37.28 6.54 -28.74
CA ARG A 826 -38.16 7.35 -27.90
C ARG A 826 -39.02 6.46 -27.01
N ILE A 827 -39.22 6.88 -25.77
CA ILE A 827 -39.98 6.14 -24.75
C ILE A 827 -40.83 7.09 -23.91
N ARG A 828 -42.00 6.62 -23.48
CA ARG A 828 -42.92 7.33 -22.57
C ARG A 828 -43.75 6.35 -21.75
N GLU A 829 -44.30 6.82 -20.64
CA GLU A 829 -45.33 6.08 -19.91
C GLU A 829 -46.58 5.92 -20.79
N ASN A 830 -47.14 4.71 -20.85
CA ASN A 830 -48.22 4.39 -21.77
C ASN A 830 -49.45 5.27 -21.49
N GLY A 831 -49.97 5.93 -22.53
CA GLY A 831 -51.10 6.86 -22.43
C GLY A 831 -50.71 8.33 -22.18
N THR A 832 -49.44 8.65 -21.98
CA THR A 832 -48.97 10.05 -21.87
C THR A 832 -48.64 10.66 -23.24
N SER A 833 -48.57 11.99 -23.34
CA SER A 833 -48.32 12.70 -24.61
C SER A 833 -46.86 13.06 -24.87
N SER A 834 -46.01 13.04 -23.85
CA SER A 834 -44.62 13.52 -23.92
C SER A 834 -43.64 12.38 -24.08
N TRP A 835 -42.78 12.46 -25.09
CA TRP A 835 -41.74 11.47 -25.36
C TRP A 835 -40.39 11.92 -24.79
N SER A 836 -39.69 10.99 -24.15
CA SER A 836 -38.25 11.12 -23.89
C SER A 836 -37.47 10.44 -25.02
N THR A 837 -36.28 10.94 -25.34
CA THR A 837 -35.45 10.43 -26.46
C THR A 837 -34.08 10.00 -25.99
N LEU A 838 -33.60 8.89 -26.54
CA LEU A 838 -32.28 8.30 -26.30
C LEU A 838 -31.58 8.06 -27.65
N SER A 839 -30.28 8.28 -27.70
CA SER A 839 -29.44 7.90 -28.86
C SER A 839 -28.79 6.55 -28.61
N ALA A 840 -28.68 5.72 -29.65
CA ALA A 840 -28.02 4.42 -29.58
C ALA A 840 -27.09 4.24 -30.79
N SER A 841 -25.83 3.89 -30.56
CA SER A 841 -24.83 3.65 -31.61
C SER A 841 -24.86 2.22 -32.17
N SER A 842 -25.75 1.38 -31.66
CA SER A 842 -25.96 -0.02 -32.07
C SER A 842 -27.44 -0.38 -31.97
N ASN A 843 -27.81 -1.63 -32.28
CA ASN A 843 -29.20 -2.09 -32.31
C ASN A 843 -29.81 -2.44 -30.94
N SER A 844 -29.25 -1.87 -29.86
CA SER A 844 -29.73 -2.05 -28.49
C SER A 844 -29.35 -0.85 -27.62
N THR A 845 -30.19 -0.52 -26.62
CA THR A 845 -29.88 0.51 -25.62
C THR A 845 -30.56 0.24 -24.28
N GLY A 846 -29.89 0.61 -23.19
CA GLY A 846 -30.45 0.57 -21.84
C GLY A 846 -31.18 1.86 -21.50
N VAL A 847 -32.33 1.75 -20.83
CA VAL A 847 -33.08 2.87 -20.27
C VAL A 847 -33.15 2.74 -18.75
N SER A 848 -33.03 3.87 -18.04
CA SER A 848 -33.08 3.96 -16.58
C SER A 848 -33.95 5.15 -16.15
N GLY A 849 -34.32 5.20 -14.85
CA GLY A 849 -35.18 6.26 -14.31
C GLY A 849 -36.67 6.06 -14.59
N LEU A 850 -37.08 4.80 -14.87
CA LEU A 850 -38.47 4.43 -15.04
C LEU A 850 -39.18 4.28 -13.69
N THR A 851 -40.49 4.42 -13.69
CA THR A 851 -41.36 4.11 -12.54
C THR A 851 -41.66 2.61 -12.50
N ALA A 852 -41.54 1.97 -11.34
CA ALA A 852 -41.85 0.55 -11.14
C ALA A 852 -43.33 0.23 -11.36
N ASP A 853 -43.63 -1.04 -11.64
CA ASP A 853 -45.00 -1.53 -11.97
C ASP A 853 -45.74 -0.68 -13.04
N THR A 854 -45.00 -0.01 -13.92
CA THR A 854 -45.56 0.94 -14.88
C THR A 854 -45.32 0.46 -16.31
N GLN A 855 -46.35 0.54 -17.14
CA GLN A 855 -46.26 0.16 -18.54
C GLN A 855 -45.71 1.33 -19.38
N TYR A 856 -44.68 1.06 -20.17
CA TYR A 856 -44.03 2.00 -21.07
C TYR A 856 -44.28 1.62 -22.54
N GLU A 857 -44.37 2.65 -23.37
CA GLU A 857 -44.43 2.57 -24.82
C GLU A 857 -43.14 3.14 -25.42
N TRP A 858 -42.53 2.41 -26.36
CA TRP A 858 -41.30 2.83 -27.00
C TRP A 858 -41.28 2.56 -28.51
N GLN A 859 -40.47 3.35 -29.22
CA GLN A 859 -40.28 3.28 -30.67
C GLN A 859 -38.83 3.62 -31.02
N VAL A 860 -38.35 3.14 -32.17
CA VAL A 860 -37.01 3.43 -32.67
C VAL A 860 -37.02 3.78 -34.15
N ARG A 861 -36.08 4.61 -34.59
CA ARG A 861 -35.80 4.87 -36.00
C ARG A 861 -34.30 4.74 -36.27
N SER A 862 -33.94 4.37 -37.50
CA SER A 862 -32.56 4.41 -37.97
C SER A 862 -32.19 5.81 -38.46
N ASN A 863 -30.94 6.19 -38.25
CA ASN A 863 -30.36 7.40 -38.82
C ASN A 863 -29.20 6.97 -39.72
N CYS A 864 -29.31 7.29 -41.01
CA CYS A 864 -28.27 7.00 -42.01
C CYS A 864 -27.51 8.27 -42.34
N SER A 865 -26.52 8.13 -43.22
CA SER A 865 -25.61 9.20 -43.65
C SER A 865 -26.31 10.49 -44.14
N SER A 866 -27.51 10.37 -44.73
CA SER A 866 -28.20 11.48 -45.40
C SER A 866 -29.65 11.72 -44.95
N SER A 867 -30.24 10.85 -44.13
CA SER A 867 -31.63 10.98 -43.64
C SER A 867 -31.90 10.09 -42.42
N SER A 868 -33.12 10.14 -41.89
CA SER A 868 -33.62 9.20 -40.88
C SER A 868 -34.87 8.49 -41.39
N SER A 869 -35.09 7.24 -40.96
CA SER A 869 -36.34 6.54 -41.22
C SER A 869 -37.51 7.15 -40.44
N ASN A 870 -38.74 6.72 -40.75
CA ASN A 870 -39.86 6.85 -39.82
C ASN A 870 -39.58 6.02 -38.55
N TYR A 871 -40.27 6.36 -37.45
CA TYR A 871 -40.25 5.51 -36.25
C TYR A 871 -40.98 4.19 -36.50
N SER A 872 -40.52 3.13 -35.83
CA SER A 872 -41.14 1.81 -35.79
C SER A 872 -42.57 1.87 -35.27
N SER A 873 -43.32 0.77 -35.44
CA SER A 873 -44.49 0.55 -34.59
C SER A 873 -44.10 0.58 -33.12
N SER A 874 -45.00 1.01 -32.25
CA SER A 874 -44.75 0.98 -30.82
C SER A 874 -44.70 -0.44 -30.30
N ASP A 875 -43.79 -0.68 -29.36
CA ASP A 875 -43.79 -1.87 -28.53
C ASP A 875 -43.98 -1.48 -27.05
N LEU A 876 -44.52 -2.41 -26.27
CA LEU A 876 -44.91 -2.18 -24.88
C LEU A 876 -44.15 -3.12 -23.96
N PHE A 877 -43.69 -2.60 -22.83
CA PHE A 877 -43.24 -3.42 -21.72
C PHE A 877 -43.71 -2.82 -20.40
N THR A 878 -43.78 -3.63 -19.36
CA THR A 878 -44.07 -3.19 -18.00
C THR A 878 -42.82 -3.43 -17.17
N THR A 879 -42.32 -2.40 -16.48
CA THR A 879 -41.25 -2.57 -15.50
C THR A 879 -41.67 -3.57 -14.44
N ASP A 880 -40.71 -4.25 -13.82
CA ASP A 880 -41.05 -5.17 -12.73
C ASP A 880 -41.78 -4.43 -11.61
N ALA A 881 -42.73 -5.12 -10.99
CA ALA A 881 -43.30 -4.65 -9.75
C ALA A 881 -42.18 -4.60 -8.70
N PRO A 882 -42.21 -3.63 -7.77
CA PRO A 882 -41.26 -3.61 -6.66
C PRO A 882 -41.24 -4.98 -5.99
N VAL A 883 -40.07 -5.61 -5.92
CA VAL A 883 -39.91 -6.86 -5.20
C VAL A 883 -40.23 -6.56 -3.74
N ALA A 884 -41.19 -7.28 -3.16
CA ALA A 884 -41.48 -7.17 -1.74
C ALA A 884 -40.27 -7.70 -0.96
N VAL A 885 -39.36 -6.80 -0.60
CA VAL A 885 -38.20 -7.10 0.22
C VAL A 885 -38.68 -7.60 1.59
N THR A 886 -38.44 -8.88 1.87
CA THR A 886 -38.86 -9.52 3.12
C THR A 886 -37.68 -9.54 4.08
N TYR A 887 -37.86 -8.91 5.23
CA TYR A 887 -36.86 -8.89 6.30
C TYR A 887 -37.08 -10.05 7.26
N CYS A 888 -36.01 -10.51 7.89
CA CYS A 888 -36.09 -11.51 8.95
C CYS A 888 -36.90 -11.01 10.16
N ASP A 889 -37.56 -11.93 10.86
CA ASP A 889 -38.25 -11.64 12.11
C ASP A 889 -37.25 -11.26 13.22
N ALA A 890 -37.64 -10.33 14.09
CA ALA A 890 -36.90 -9.98 15.30
C ALA A 890 -37.86 -9.42 16.36
N SER A 891 -37.71 -9.81 17.62
CA SER A 891 -38.57 -9.31 18.71
C SER A 891 -37.97 -9.56 20.10
N GLY A 892 -38.36 -8.72 21.06
CA GLY A 892 -38.27 -9.06 22.48
C GLY A 892 -39.43 -9.98 22.91
N ASP A 893 -39.18 -10.99 23.74
CA ASP A 893 -40.24 -11.84 24.31
C ASP A 893 -40.98 -11.14 25.47
N ASP A 894 -40.30 -10.21 26.15
CA ASP A 894 -40.84 -9.43 27.27
C ASP A 894 -40.26 -7.99 27.25
N SER A 895 -41.09 -7.01 26.93
CA SER A 895 -40.79 -5.58 26.96
C SER A 895 -41.44 -4.85 28.14
N SER A 896 -42.02 -5.59 29.10
CA SER A 896 -42.78 -4.99 30.22
C SER A 896 -41.89 -4.31 31.28
N TYR A 897 -40.58 -4.61 31.27
CA TYR A 897 -39.60 -4.00 32.15
C TYR A 897 -38.85 -2.83 31.49
N GLU A 898 -38.57 -2.97 30.20
CA GLU A 898 -37.87 -1.98 29.38
C GLU A 898 -38.36 -2.01 27.93
N TRP A 899 -38.49 -0.84 27.32
CA TRP A 899 -38.97 -0.66 25.96
C TRP A 899 -38.27 0.52 25.27
N ILE A 900 -38.36 0.57 23.95
CA ILE A 900 -37.96 1.74 23.15
C ILE A 900 -39.01 2.82 23.39
N GLN A 901 -38.64 3.87 24.12
CA GLN A 901 -39.56 4.94 24.48
C GLN A 901 -39.75 5.94 23.35
N ARG A 902 -38.68 6.28 22.62
CA ARG A 902 -38.72 7.29 21.55
C ARG A 902 -37.57 7.15 20.56
N ILE A 903 -37.88 7.30 19.27
CA ILE A 903 -36.92 7.38 18.15
C ILE A 903 -37.11 8.70 17.40
N VAL A 904 -36.01 9.40 17.16
CA VAL A 904 -35.98 10.63 16.36
C VAL A 904 -34.93 10.51 15.25
N LEU A 905 -35.34 10.71 14.00
CA LEU A 905 -34.47 10.80 12.82
C LEU A 905 -35.14 11.64 11.72
N GLY A 906 -34.63 12.84 11.48
CA GLY A 906 -35.22 13.74 10.47
C GLY A 906 -36.69 14.07 10.78
N SER A 907 -37.60 13.62 9.91
CA SER A 907 -39.06 13.77 10.11
C SER A 907 -39.69 12.70 11.01
N ILE A 908 -38.96 11.65 11.36
CA ILE A 908 -39.40 10.65 12.34
C ILE A 908 -39.18 11.23 13.73
N ASP A 909 -40.26 11.29 14.52
CA ASP A 909 -40.26 11.60 15.96
C ASP A 909 -41.35 10.74 16.62
N ASN A 910 -41.02 9.48 16.83
CA ASN A 910 -41.97 8.45 17.26
C ASN A 910 -41.79 8.16 18.74
N THR A 911 -42.84 8.36 19.55
CA THR A 911 -42.89 7.96 20.96
C THR A 911 -43.87 6.81 21.10
N SER A 912 -43.36 5.58 21.01
CA SER A 912 -44.11 4.33 20.87
C SER A 912 -44.46 3.69 22.21
N GLY A 913 -43.51 3.65 23.15
CA GLY A 913 -43.70 2.96 24.43
C GLY A 913 -43.70 1.43 24.29
N ASP A 914 -44.00 0.72 25.38
CA ASP A 914 -44.08 -0.75 25.36
C ASP A 914 -45.16 -1.26 24.39
N ASN A 915 -44.74 -1.92 23.31
CA ASN A 915 -45.59 -2.49 22.26
C ASN A 915 -45.57 -4.01 22.20
N GLY A 916 -45.05 -4.69 23.24
CA GLY A 916 -45.00 -6.15 23.30
C GLY A 916 -43.84 -6.77 22.52
N GLY A 917 -42.72 -6.04 22.38
CA GLY A 917 -41.42 -6.56 21.93
C GLY A 917 -41.09 -6.34 20.45
N TYR A 918 -42.08 -5.99 19.61
CA TYR A 918 -41.85 -5.57 18.22
C TYR A 918 -42.87 -4.52 17.76
N GLY A 919 -42.37 -3.42 17.18
CA GLY A 919 -43.18 -2.37 16.54
C GLY A 919 -42.86 -2.18 15.05
N ASP A 920 -43.88 -2.29 14.18
CA ASP A 920 -43.75 -1.90 12.77
C ASP A 920 -44.23 -0.46 12.54
N PHE A 921 -43.28 0.43 12.29
CA PHE A 921 -43.49 1.86 12.01
C PHE A 921 -43.01 2.26 10.62
N THR A 922 -42.97 1.34 9.65
CA THR A 922 -42.55 1.61 8.27
C THR A 922 -43.38 2.63 7.50
N SER A 923 -44.59 2.92 7.96
CA SER A 923 -45.36 4.04 7.42
C SER A 923 -44.71 5.41 7.68
N GLN A 924 -43.77 5.49 8.63
CA GLN A 924 -42.98 6.68 8.94
C GLN A 924 -41.68 6.69 8.14
N VAL A 925 -41.44 7.78 7.42
CA VAL A 925 -40.29 7.92 6.51
C VAL A 925 -39.39 9.07 6.95
N ALA A 926 -38.09 8.79 7.08
CA ALA A 926 -37.04 9.80 7.23
C ALA A 926 -36.25 9.94 5.91
N ASN A 927 -35.92 11.17 5.52
CA ASN A 927 -35.02 11.39 4.37
C ASN A 927 -33.58 11.53 4.85
N VAL A 928 -32.65 10.76 4.28
CA VAL A 928 -31.21 10.87 4.53
C VAL A 928 -30.45 11.01 3.21
N GLN A 929 -29.26 11.60 3.26
CA GLN A 929 -28.43 11.80 2.08
C GLN A 929 -27.25 10.83 2.11
N ARG A 930 -27.01 10.13 1.00
CA ARG A 930 -25.82 9.26 0.89
C ARG A 930 -24.53 10.07 0.84
N GLY A 931 -23.47 9.54 1.45
CA GLY A 931 -22.19 10.21 1.61
C GLY A 931 -22.17 11.29 2.71
N THR A 932 -23.14 11.28 3.62
CA THR A 932 -23.24 12.27 4.71
C THR A 932 -23.51 11.60 6.06
N SER A 933 -23.23 12.33 7.14
CA SER A 933 -23.56 11.93 8.51
C SER A 933 -24.82 12.67 8.98
N THR A 934 -25.77 11.95 9.57
CA THR A 934 -27.01 12.51 10.14
C THR A 934 -27.15 12.10 11.60
N SER A 935 -27.60 13.01 12.47
CA SER A 935 -27.85 12.68 13.88
C SER A 935 -29.19 11.95 14.03
N MET A 936 -29.22 10.95 14.92
CA MET A 936 -30.43 10.29 15.39
C MET A 936 -30.48 10.32 16.92
N ASN A 937 -31.69 10.29 17.48
CA ASN A 937 -31.86 10.14 18.91
C ASN A 937 -32.68 8.89 19.27
N VAL A 938 -32.29 8.25 20.37
CA VAL A 938 -32.96 7.07 20.94
C VAL A 938 -33.22 7.29 22.43
N GLN A 939 -34.30 6.72 22.96
CA GLN A 939 -34.63 6.83 24.38
C GLN A 939 -35.17 5.51 24.91
N ALA A 940 -34.65 5.04 26.04
CA ALA A 940 -35.17 3.88 26.76
C ALA A 940 -36.29 4.30 27.73
N GLY A 941 -37.30 3.44 27.84
CA GLY A 941 -38.34 3.50 28.87
C GLY A 941 -38.19 2.32 29.83
N PHE A 942 -38.50 2.53 31.11
CA PHE A 942 -38.42 1.49 32.14
C PHE A 942 -39.68 1.53 33.02
N SER A 943 -40.23 0.38 33.38
CA SER A 943 -41.37 0.32 34.33
C SER A 943 -40.94 0.54 35.78
N GLY A 944 -39.63 0.43 36.08
CA GLY A 944 -39.06 0.57 37.41
C GLY A 944 -37.68 1.22 37.43
N SER A 945 -36.65 0.44 37.75
CA SER A 945 -35.26 0.92 37.75
C SER A 945 -34.71 0.91 36.32
N SER A 946 -33.78 1.82 36.01
CA SER A 946 -33.07 1.77 34.74
C SER A 946 -32.04 0.64 34.72
N TYR A 947 -31.92 -0.01 33.58
CA TYR A 947 -30.96 -1.06 33.30
C TYR A 947 -30.08 -0.65 32.12
N THR A 948 -28.88 -1.20 32.02
CA THR A 948 -28.03 -0.97 30.84
C THR A 948 -28.60 -1.71 29.65
N GLU A 949 -29.14 -0.94 28.71
CA GLU A 949 -29.69 -1.42 27.45
C GLU A 949 -28.67 -1.28 26.33
N TYR A 950 -28.58 -2.30 25.49
CA TYR A 950 -27.72 -2.31 24.30
C TYR A 950 -28.54 -1.95 23.08
N TRP A 951 -28.12 -0.89 22.41
CA TRP A 951 -28.76 -0.32 21.23
C TRP A 951 -28.00 -0.72 19.97
N SER A 952 -28.72 -1.28 19.00
CA SER A 952 -28.22 -1.54 17.65
C SER A 952 -29.16 -0.95 16.62
N VAL A 953 -28.62 -0.26 15.61
CA VAL A 953 -29.42 0.28 14.49
C VAL A 953 -28.82 -0.15 13.17
N TRP A 954 -29.65 -0.70 12.29
CA TRP A 954 -29.28 -1.09 10.94
C TRP A 954 -30.10 -0.33 9.90
N ILE A 955 -29.50 -0.04 8.74
CA ILE A 955 -30.19 0.40 7.53
C ILE A 955 -29.76 -0.54 6.40
N ASP A 956 -30.71 -1.11 5.67
CA ASP A 956 -30.44 -1.96 4.50
C ASP A 956 -30.01 -1.06 3.32
N LEU A 957 -28.70 -0.79 3.25
CA LEU A 957 -28.11 0.23 2.37
C LEU A 957 -28.01 -0.26 0.92
N ASN A 958 -27.97 -1.57 0.71
CA ASN A 958 -27.95 -2.20 -0.60
C ASN A 958 -29.35 -2.67 -1.07
N GLN A 959 -30.38 -2.48 -0.25
CA GLN A 959 -31.78 -2.81 -0.53
C GLN A 959 -31.99 -4.30 -0.86
N ASP A 960 -31.21 -5.18 -0.24
CA ASP A 960 -31.25 -6.63 -0.52
C ASP A 960 -32.14 -7.44 0.44
N GLY A 961 -32.72 -6.78 1.46
CA GLY A 961 -33.59 -7.42 2.47
C GLY A 961 -32.87 -8.08 3.62
N THR A 962 -31.55 -7.98 3.66
CA THR A 962 -30.72 -8.45 4.75
C THR A 962 -30.03 -7.28 5.45
N PHE A 963 -29.66 -7.48 6.70
CA PHE A 963 -28.86 -6.52 7.46
C PHE A 963 -27.47 -7.11 7.68
N SER A 964 -26.59 -6.87 6.73
CA SER A 964 -25.20 -7.30 6.77
C SER A 964 -24.38 -6.53 7.82
N SER A 965 -23.16 -6.99 8.09
CA SER A 965 -22.28 -6.34 9.07
C SER A 965 -21.91 -4.89 8.70
N GLY A 966 -21.91 -4.56 7.40
CA GLY A 966 -21.65 -3.20 6.89
C GLY A 966 -22.86 -2.25 7.01
N GLU A 967 -24.01 -2.76 7.43
CA GLU A 967 -25.28 -2.04 7.50
C GLU A 967 -25.68 -1.67 8.92
N ARG A 968 -24.89 -2.09 9.93
CA ARG A 968 -25.06 -1.66 11.32
C ARG A 968 -24.41 -0.29 11.52
N LEU A 969 -25.23 0.74 11.64
CA LEU A 969 -24.78 2.13 11.70
C LEU A 969 -24.67 2.67 13.13
N VAL A 970 -25.41 2.10 14.09
CA VAL A 970 -25.27 2.42 15.52
C VAL A 970 -25.08 1.15 16.33
N ASN A 971 -24.18 1.23 17.30
CA ASN A 971 -23.97 0.22 18.33
C ASN A 971 -23.50 0.93 19.61
N GLY A 972 -24.21 0.75 20.71
CA GLY A 972 -23.87 1.38 21.99
C GLY A 972 -24.66 0.79 23.16
N SER A 973 -24.36 1.21 24.38
CA SER A 973 -25.14 0.85 25.56
C SER A 973 -25.25 2.00 26.56
N SER A 974 -26.42 2.09 27.20
CA SER A 974 -26.65 3.06 28.27
C SER A 974 -27.70 2.60 29.25
N SER A 975 -27.53 2.99 30.52
CA SER A 975 -28.52 2.87 31.59
C SER A 975 -29.35 4.14 31.80
N SER A 976 -29.20 5.12 30.92
CA SER A 976 -29.93 6.38 30.95
C SER A 976 -31.31 6.24 30.30
N SER A 977 -32.32 6.81 30.94
CA SER A 977 -33.65 7.02 30.34
C SER A 977 -33.79 8.40 29.68
N ASN A 978 -32.71 9.18 29.62
CA ASN A 978 -32.67 10.43 28.86
C ASN A 978 -32.69 10.15 27.35
N LEU A 979 -32.97 11.20 26.58
CA LEU A 979 -32.78 11.15 25.14
C LEU A 979 -31.28 11.08 24.84
N LEU A 980 -30.87 10.03 24.11
CA LEU A 980 -29.49 9.77 23.74
C LEU A 980 -29.26 10.11 22.26
N SER A 981 -28.09 10.64 21.92
CA SER A 981 -27.73 10.98 20.54
C SER A 981 -26.73 9.97 19.96
N ALA A 982 -26.98 9.54 18.73
CA ALA A 982 -26.07 8.72 17.92
C ALA A 982 -25.93 9.31 16.51
N THR A 983 -24.84 9.00 15.83
CA THR A 983 -24.57 9.49 14.46
C THR A 983 -24.71 8.35 13.46
N LEU A 984 -25.57 8.53 12.46
CA LEU A 984 -25.71 7.64 11.32
C LEU A 984 -24.82 8.11 10.17
N ASN A 985 -23.84 7.28 9.77
CA ASN A 985 -22.98 7.55 8.62
C ASN A 985 -23.52 6.80 7.40
N ILE A 986 -24.11 7.52 6.44
CA ILE A 986 -24.66 6.90 5.22
C ILE A 986 -23.56 6.90 4.14
N PRO A 987 -23.08 5.73 3.67
CA PRO A 987 -21.99 5.68 2.68
C PRO A 987 -22.44 6.19 1.31
N SER A 988 -21.51 6.72 0.51
CA SER A 988 -21.80 7.19 -0.85
C SER A 988 -22.24 6.08 -1.80
N THR A 989 -21.94 4.82 -1.47
CA THR A 989 -22.33 3.61 -2.20
C THR A 989 -23.77 3.18 -1.94
N ALA A 990 -24.48 3.76 -0.95
CA ALA A 990 -25.85 3.39 -0.66
C ALA A 990 -26.78 3.59 -1.86
N LEU A 991 -27.69 2.64 -2.08
CA LEU A 991 -28.70 2.73 -3.13
C LEU A 991 -29.75 3.77 -2.74
N THR A 992 -30.15 4.59 -3.71
CA THR A 992 -31.19 5.61 -3.50
C THR A 992 -32.58 4.99 -3.50
N GLY A 993 -33.51 5.59 -2.77
CA GLY A 993 -34.89 5.10 -2.61
C GLY A 993 -35.22 4.71 -1.18
N ASN A 994 -36.43 4.19 -0.99
CA ASN A 994 -36.92 3.75 0.32
C ASN A 994 -36.28 2.40 0.68
N THR A 995 -35.78 2.30 1.91
CA THR A 995 -35.27 1.06 2.49
C THR A 995 -35.65 0.94 3.98
N ARG A 996 -35.46 -0.24 4.57
CA ARG A 996 -35.76 -0.50 5.99
C ARG A 996 -34.63 -0.01 6.89
N MET A 997 -35.03 0.64 7.98
CA MET A 997 -34.19 0.83 9.17
C MET A 997 -34.75 -0.02 10.32
N ARG A 998 -33.89 -0.73 11.03
CA ARG A 998 -34.24 -1.51 12.22
C ARG A 998 -33.51 -0.96 13.44
N VAL A 999 -34.25 -0.64 14.49
CA VAL A 999 -33.73 -0.23 15.80
C VAL A 999 -34.01 -1.33 16.81
N MET A 1000 -32.99 -1.78 17.53
CA MET A 1000 -33.11 -2.82 18.53
C MET A 1000 -32.53 -2.34 19.85
N MET A 1001 -33.26 -2.57 20.93
CA MET A 1001 -32.85 -2.35 22.30
C MET A 1001 -32.93 -3.66 23.07
N LYS A 1002 -31.81 -4.14 23.60
CA LYS A 1002 -31.71 -5.46 24.22
C LYS A 1002 -30.98 -5.41 25.56
N TYR A 1003 -31.54 -6.10 26.55
CA TYR A 1003 -30.93 -6.22 27.86
C TYR A 1003 -29.67 -7.12 27.80
N ASN A 1004 -28.59 -6.66 28.44
CA ASN A 1004 -27.39 -7.44 28.80
C ASN A 1004 -26.50 -7.96 27.65
N ALA A 1005 -26.84 -7.76 26.39
CA ALA A 1005 -25.96 -8.09 25.27
C ALA A 1005 -26.35 -7.31 24.01
N GLN A 1006 -25.38 -7.12 23.11
CA GLN A 1006 -25.67 -6.61 21.77
C GLN A 1006 -26.60 -7.56 21.01
N GLY A 1007 -27.52 -6.97 20.25
CA GLY A 1007 -28.44 -7.72 19.42
C GLY A 1007 -27.91 -7.97 18.01
N THR A 1008 -28.36 -9.07 17.41
CA THR A 1008 -28.21 -9.35 15.98
C THR A 1008 -29.49 -8.97 15.24
N PRO A 1009 -29.46 -8.63 13.94
CA PRO A 1009 -30.63 -8.04 13.28
C PRO A 1009 -31.81 -9.01 13.10
N CYS A 1010 -31.61 -10.32 13.26
CA CYS A 1010 -32.57 -11.38 12.97
C CYS A 1010 -32.73 -12.34 14.16
N GLU A 1011 -32.99 -11.81 15.35
CA GLU A 1011 -33.10 -12.64 16.56
C GLU A 1011 -34.33 -12.30 17.39
N THR A 1012 -34.75 -13.30 18.17
CA THR A 1012 -35.64 -13.09 19.31
C THR A 1012 -34.84 -13.15 20.60
N PHE A 1013 -35.19 -12.32 21.57
CA PHE A 1013 -34.47 -12.24 22.85
C PHE A 1013 -35.40 -11.98 24.02
N ASN A 1014 -34.99 -12.38 25.22
CA ASN A 1014 -35.90 -12.42 26.36
C ASN A 1014 -36.43 -11.04 26.80
N TYR A 1015 -35.62 -9.98 26.71
CA TYR A 1015 -35.84 -8.71 27.42
C TYR A 1015 -35.40 -7.51 26.56
N GLY A 1016 -36.35 -6.61 26.26
CA GLY A 1016 -36.19 -5.43 25.41
C GLY A 1016 -37.13 -5.41 24.21
N GLU A 1017 -36.81 -4.67 23.15
CA GLU A 1017 -37.73 -4.38 22.05
C GLU A 1017 -37.03 -4.11 20.71
N VAL A 1018 -37.75 -4.30 19.61
CA VAL A 1018 -37.32 -4.01 18.25
C VAL A 1018 -38.35 -3.12 17.54
N GLU A 1019 -37.90 -2.12 16.79
CA GLU A 1019 -38.74 -1.26 15.97
C GLU A 1019 -38.21 -1.12 14.55
N ASP A 1020 -39.11 -1.15 13.58
CA ASP A 1020 -38.79 -1.00 12.15
C ASP A 1020 -39.38 0.29 11.57
N TYR A 1021 -38.59 1.00 10.76
CA TYR A 1021 -38.94 2.28 10.11
C TYR A 1021 -38.53 2.28 8.64
N THR A 1022 -38.99 3.26 7.86
CA THR A 1022 -38.53 3.48 6.49
C THR A 1022 -37.59 4.68 6.39
N VAL A 1023 -36.50 4.53 5.65
CA VAL A 1023 -35.55 5.59 5.34
C VAL A 1023 -35.47 5.76 3.82
N ASN A 1024 -35.64 6.99 3.33
CA ASN A 1024 -35.48 7.35 1.93
C ASN A 1024 -34.08 7.95 1.69
N ILE A 1025 -33.24 7.24 0.95
CA ILE A 1025 -31.86 7.63 0.64
C ILE A 1025 -31.82 8.45 -0.67
N THR A 1026 -31.22 9.65 -0.63
CA THR A 1026 -31.25 10.62 -1.74
C THR A 1026 -29.85 11.02 -2.27
N ASN A 1027 -29.79 11.47 -3.53
CA ASN A 1027 -28.57 11.85 -4.27
C ASN A 1027 -28.09 13.31 -4.07
N SER A 1028 -28.95 14.18 -3.58
CA SER A 1028 -28.70 15.61 -3.38
C SER A 1028 -29.62 16.09 -2.26
N PRO A 1029 -29.30 17.21 -1.59
CA PRO A 1029 -30.20 17.75 -0.60
C PRO A 1029 -31.52 18.09 -1.29
N ALA A 1030 -32.54 17.23 -1.12
CA ALA A 1030 -33.92 17.67 -1.24
C ALA A 1030 -34.06 18.90 -0.32
N SER A 1031 -34.88 19.88 -0.67
CA SER A 1031 -35.14 21.05 0.18
C SER A 1031 -35.54 20.59 1.59
N MET A 1032 -34.53 20.44 2.44
CA MET A 1032 -34.73 20.05 3.82
C MET A 1032 -35.29 21.30 4.47
N VAL A 1033 -36.55 21.22 4.90
CA VAL A 1033 -37.00 22.09 5.97
C VAL A 1033 -35.99 21.84 7.08
N SER A 1034 -35.13 22.82 7.33
CA SER A 1034 -34.19 22.81 8.45
C SER A 1034 -35.04 22.79 9.73
N MET A 1035 -35.44 21.60 10.15
CA MET A 1035 -35.67 21.33 11.55
C MET A 1035 -34.31 20.94 12.08
N ASN A 1036 -33.56 21.96 12.52
CA ASN A 1036 -32.45 21.74 13.43
C ASN A 1036 -33.05 21.23 14.74
N THR A 1037 -33.22 19.92 14.83
CA THR A 1037 -33.55 19.24 16.08
C THR A 1037 -32.39 18.35 16.45
N ASP A 1038 -31.20 18.93 16.58
CA ASP A 1038 -30.30 18.43 17.61
C ASP A 1038 -31.01 18.66 18.94
N PHE A 1039 -31.71 17.63 19.43
CA PHE A 1039 -32.46 17.71 20.68
C PHE A 1039 -31.53 17.76 21.91
N GLY A 1040 -30.21 17.87 21.73
CA GLY A 1040 -29.24 18.07 22.81
C GLY A 1040 -29.16 16.89 23.77
N GLY A 1041 -29.38 15.67 23.25
CA GLY A 1041 -29.31 14.43 24.02
C GLY A 1041 -27.87 14.06 24.42
N GLU A 1042 -27.71 13.35 25.53
CA GLU A 1042 -26.40 12.82 25.94
C GLU A 1042 -25.92 11.81 24.89
N THR A 1043 -24.62 11.77 24.56
CA THR A 1043 -24.14 10.82 23.54
C THR A 1043 -24.34 9.37 24.00
N LEU A 1044 -24.93 8.53 23.14
CA LEU A 1044 -25.04 7.09 23.39
C LEU A 1044 -23.63 6.49 23.54
N GLY A 1045 -23.33 5.98 24.74
CA GLY A 1045 -22.01 5.47 25.11
C GLY A 1045 -21.84 3.95 24.93
N ASN A 1046 -20.91 3.37 25.69
CA ASN A 1046 -20.66 1.91 25.80
C ASN A 1046 -20.52 1.54 27.29
N GLU A 1047 -21.58 1.76 28.07
CA GLU A 1047 -21.59 1.48 29.51
C GLU A 1047 -21.44 -0.04 29.79
N ARG A 1048 -20.47 -0.43 30.63
CA ARG A 1048 -20.31 -1.82 31.08
C ARG A 1048 -21.37 -2.17 32.11
N ASN A 1049 -21.84 -3.43 32.10
CA ASN A 1049 -22.72 -3.97 33.12
C ASN A 1049 -21.95 -4.15 34.45
N ILE A 1050 -22.09 -3.22 35.40
CA ILE A 1050 -21.48 -3.31 36.73
C ILE A 1050 -22.60 -3.46 37.76
N ALA A 1051 -22.67 -4.62 38.43
CA ALA A 1051 -23.38 -4.72 39.70
C ALA A 1051 -22.65 -3.84 40.73
N THR A 1052 -23.23 -2.69 41.07
CA THR A 1052 -22.74 -1.85 42.16
C THR A 1052 -22.85 -2.61 43.49
N TYR A 1053 -21.72 -2.89 44.14
CA TYR A 1053 -21.68 -3.35 45.53
C TYR A 1053 -20.95 -2.35 46.44
N SER A 1054 -21.31 -2.32 47.72
CA SER A 1054 -20.60 -1.51 48.72
C SER A 1054 -20.44 -2.27 50.04
N LEU A 1055 -19.26 -2.15 50.65
CA LEU A 1055 -18.93 -2.70 51.97
C LEU A 1055 -18.50 -1.57 52.92
N TYR A 1056 -19.18 -1.39 54.05
CA TYR A 1056 -18.83 -0.34 55.01
C TYR A 1056 -19.27 -0.64 56.45
N PRO A 1057 -18.54 -0.18 57.48
CA PRO A 1057 -17.22 0.44 57.39
C PRO A 1057 -16.16 -0.59 56.97
N ASN A 1058 -15.20 -0.16 56.15
CA ASN A 1058 -14.03 -0.96 55.80
C ASN A 1058 -12.80 -0.07 56.03
N PRO A 1059 -12.02 -0.27 57.10
CA PRO A 1059 -12.00 -1.46 57.97
C PRO A 1059 -13.21 -1.60 58.92
N ALA A 1060 -13.67 -2.83 59.11
CA ALA A 1060 -14.73 -3.21 60.04
C ALA A 1060 -14.15 -3.65 61.39
N GLN A 1061 -14.89 -3.45 62.49
CA GLN A 1061 -14.50 -3.90 63.82
C GLN A 1061 -15.40 -5.06 64.27
N ASP A 1062 -16.68 -4.77 64.49
CA ASP A 1062 -17.65 -5.81 64.89
C ASP A 1062 -18.64 -6.17 63.79
N LYS A 1063 -18.98 -5.23 62.91
CA LYS A 1063 -20.00 -5.40 61.86
C LYS A 1063 -19.54 -4.81 60.53
N LEU A 1064 -19.87 -5.50 59.45
CA LEU A 1064 -19.66 -5.08 58.07
C LEU A 1064 -21.02 -4.96 57.39
N ASN A 1065 -21.45 -3.74 57.04
CA ASN A 1065 -22.63 -3.57 56.21
C ASN A 1065 -22.30 -3.89 54.77
N ILE A 1066 -23.22 -4.60 54.12
CA ILE A 1066 -23.09 -5.03 52.74
C ILE A 1066 -24.31 -4.55 51.99
N ASN A 1067 -24.10 -4.01 50.80
CA ASN A 1067 -25.17 -3.75 49.84
C ASN A 1067 -24.82 -4.54 48.58
N ILE A 1068 -25.30 -5.77 48.52
CA ILE A 1068 -25.15 -6.68 47.38
C ILE A 1068 -26.56 -7.19 47.07
N LYS A 1069 -27.14 -6.76 45.94
CA LYS A 1069 -28.50 -7.14 45.55
C LYS A 1069 -28.52 -8.54 44.93
N ASN A 1070 -29.66 -9.23 45.05
CA ASN A 1070 -29.96 -10.51 44.38
C ASN A 1070 -28.99 -11.67 44.69
N ILE A 1071 -28.53 -11.79 45.94
CA ILE A 1071 -27.72 -12.92 46.41
C ILE A 1071 -28.51 -14.23 46.27
N ASP A 1072 -27.89 -15.25 45.66
CA ASP A 1072 -28.46 -16.58 45.55
C ASP A 1072 -28.56 -17.22 46.94
N ALA A 1073 -29.80 -17.34 47.43
CA ALA A 1073 -30.11 -17.88 48.75
C ALA A 1073 -29.59 -19.32 48.97
N SER A 1074 -29.40 -20.09 47.89
CA SER A 1074 -28.90 -21.47 47.96
C SER A 1074 -27.40 -21.58 48.19
N LYS A 1075 -26.63 -20.51 47.88
CA LYS A 1075 -25.16 -20.47 47.97
C LYS A 1075 -24.65 -19.51 49.03
N GLY A 1076 -25.43 -18.49 49.39
CA GLY A 1076 -25.11 -17.57 50.48
C GLY A 1076 -23.83 -16.75 50.26
N ILE A 1077 -23.31 -16.17 51.35
CA ILE A 1077 -22.06 -15.41 51.38
C ILE A 1077 -20.96 -16.24 52.03
N GLN A 1078 -19.79 -16.27 51.39
CA GLN A 1078 -18.59 -16.94 51.86
C GLN A 1078 -17.51 -15.91 52.18
N ILE A 1079 -16.77 -16.11 53.26
CA ILE A 1079 -15.64 -15.24 53.63
C ILE A 1079 -14.40 -16.12 53.66
N TYR A 1080 -13.37 -15.70 52.94
CA TYR A 1080 -12.07 -16.34 52.86
C TYR A 1080 -11.00 -15.48 53.52
N SER A 1081 -9.99 -16.10 54.12
CA SER A 1081 -8.77 -15.38 54.49
C SER A 1081 -8.01 -14.93 53.25
N SER A 1082 -7.07 -13.99 53.40
CA SER A 1082 -6.19 -13.54 52.30
C SER A 1082 -5.40 -14.66 51.61
N ASN A 1083 -5.26 -15.82 52.25
CA ASN A 1083 -4.55 -16.98 51.71
C ASN A 1083 -5.52 -18.01 51.06
N GLY A 1084 -6.78 -17.63 50.84
CA GLY A 1084 -7.77 -18.44 50.12
C GLY A 1084 -8.48 -19.51 50.95
N VAL A 1085 -8.31 -19.54 52.27
CA VAL A 1085 -8.99 -20.52 53.15
C VAL A 1085 -10.38 -20.00 53.52
N LEU A 1086 -11.42 -20.82 53.34
CA LEU A 1086 -12.78 -20.47 53.73
C LEU A 1086 -12.88 -20.38 55.26
N VAL A 1087 -13.12 -19.18 55.79
CA VAL A 1087 -13.22 -18.92 57.25
C VAL A 1087 -14.66 -18.83 57.75
N ARG A 1088 -15.62 -18.49 56.89
CA ARG A 1088 -17.05 -18.44 57.26
C ARG A 1088 -17.96 -18.59 56.04
N SER A 1089 -19.12 -19.22 56.24
CA SER A 1089 -20.20 -19.29 55.25
C SER A 1089 -21.52 -18.89 55.91
N ILE A 1090 -22.33 -18.10 55.23
CA ILE A 1090 -23.58 -17.52 55.74
C ILE A 1090 -24.67 -17.82 54.71
N SER A 1091 -25.62 -18.69 55.06
CA SER A 1091 -26.75 -19.07 54.21
C SER A 1091 -28.03 -18.38 54.71
N THR A 1092 -28.83 -17.81 53.81
CA THR A 1092 -30.14 -17.23 54.16
C THR A 1092 -31.06 -17.14 52.94
N ASP A 1093 -32.36 -17.09 53.23
CA ASP A 1093 -33.50 -16.88 52.34
C ASP A 1093 -33.98 -15.40 52.32
N LYS A 1094 -33.27 -14.47 52.98
CA LYS A 1094 -33.62 -13.04 53.07
C LYS A 1094 -32.42 -12.13 52.74
N GLU A 1095 -32.66 -10.89 52.32
CA GLU A 1095 -31.58 -9.93 52.06
C GLU A 1095 -30.69 -9.71 53.30
N ILE A 1096 -29.40 -9.98 53.17
CA ILE A 1096 -28.39 -9.67 54.19
C ILE A 1096 -27.86 -8.27 53.94
N ASN A 1097 -28.10 -7.36 54.88
CA ASN A 1097 -27.58 -5.99 54.80
C ASN A 1097 -26.39 -5.75 55.76
N THR A 1098 -26.12 -6.69 56.68
CA THR A 1098 -25.03 -6.59 57.64
C THR A 1098 -24.51 -7.98 58.04
N ILE A 1099 -23.19 -8.13 58.12
CA ILE A 1099 -22.49 -9.33 58.61
C ILE A 1099 -21.78 -9.01 59.93
N ASP A 1100 -21.90 -9.89 60.92
CA ASP A 1100 -21.09 -9.85 62.15
C ASP A 1100 -19.70 -10.46 61.88
N VAL A 1101 -18.66 -9.65 62.08
CA VAL A 1101 -17.25 -9.99 61.86
C VAL A 1101 -16.42 -9.96 63.14
N SER A 1102 -17.05 -9.71 64.30
CA SER A 1102 -16.36 -9.56 65.60
C SER A 1102 -15.62 -10.80 66.09
N THR A 1103 -15.91 -11.95 65.47
CA THR A 1103 -15.29 -13.25 65.78
C THR A 1103 -14.19 -13.66 64.79
N LEU A 1104 -13.92 -12.84 63.77
CA LEU A 1104 -12.78 -13.02 62.87
C LEU A 1104 -11.53 -12.40 63.52
N GLU A 1105 -10.37 -13.02 63.31
CA GLU A 1105 -9.10 -12.44 63.74
C GLU A 1105 -8.79 -11.15 62.96
N LYS A 1106 -7.90 -10.31 63.48
CA LYS A 1106 -7.52 -9.06 62.82
C LYS A 1106 -6.74 -9.38 61.54
N GLY A 1107 -7.21 -8.91 60.39
CA GLY A 1107 -6.62 -9.28 59.09
C GLY A 1107 -7.45 -8.86 57.88
N MET A 1108 -6.95 -9.19 56.68
CA MET A 1108 -7.65 -8.97 55.41
C MET A 1108 -8.42 -10.21 54.99
N TYR A 1109 -9.65 -10.01 54.53
CA TYR A 1109 -10.57 -11.06 54.13
C TYR A 1109 -11.20 -10.75 52.77
N ILE A 1110 -11.53 -11.82 52.04
CA ILE A 1110 -12.26 -11.76 50.77
C ILE A 1110 -13.68 -12.27 51.02
N LEU A 1111 -14.66 -11.40 50.84
CA LEU A 1111 -16.07 -11.75 50.83
C LEU A 1111 -16.46 -12.15 49.41
N LYS A 1112 -16.94 -13.38 49.25
CA LYS A 1112 -17.47 -13.95 48.01
C LYS A 1112 -18.98 -14.14 48.15
N ALA A 1113 -19.76 -13.46 47.34
CA ALA A 1113 -21.21 -13.62 47.28
C ALA A 1113 -21.60 -14.08 45.88
N ASN A 1114 -22.27 -15.22 45.78
CA ASN A 1114 -22.83 -15.65 44.50
C ASN A 1114 -24.22 -15.03 44.36
N THR A 1115 -24.44 -14.25 43.31
CA THR A 1115 -25.77 -13.80 42.90
C THR A 1115 -26.33 -14.82 41.91
N VAL A 1116 -27.61 -14.69 41.56
CA VAL A 1116 -28.23 -15.51 40.51
C VAL A 1116 -27.57 -15.35 39.13
N LYS A 1117 -26.74 -14.33 38.92
CA LYS A 1117 -26.12 -14.01 37.62
C LYS A 1117 -24.59 -14.12 37.62
N GLU A 1118 -23.91 -13.89 38.75
CA GLU A 1118 -22.45 -13.84 38.82
C GLU A 1118 -21.89 -14.06 40.23
N THR A 1119 -20.55 -14.08 40.36
CA THR A 1119 -19.86 -14.16 41.65
C THR A 1119 -19.20 -12.82 41.98
N VAL A 1120 -19.68 -12.14 43.02
CA VAL A 1120 -19.08 -10.91 43.55
C VAL A 1120 -17.97 -11.27 44.53
N ASN A 1121 -16.74 -10.77 44.30
CA ASN A 1121 -15.63 -10.86 45.25
C ASN A 1121 -15.26 -9.46 45.73
N ALA A 1122 -15.25 -9.25 47.05
CA ALA A 1122 -15.06 -7.94 47.66
C ALA A 1122 -14.14 -8.04 48.89
N ASN A 1123 -13.12 -7.18 48.96
CA ASN A 1123 -12.13 -7.24 50.02
C ASN A 1123 -12.51 -6.33 51.19
N PHE A 1124 -12.33 -6.81 52.42
CA PHE A 1124 -12.48 -5.99 53.63
C PHE A 1124 -11.47 -6.36 54.72
N ILE A 1125 -11.23 -5.41 55.63
CA ILE A 1125 -10.26 -5.54 56.72
C ILE A 1125 -11.00 -5.59 58.06
N VAL A 1126 -10.64 -6.54 58.93
CA VAL A 1126 -11.10 -6.61 60.33
C VAL A 1126 -10.00 -6.06 61.26
N ARG A 1127 -10.34 -5.11 62.13
CA ARG A 1127 -9.38 -4.34 62.96
C ARG A 1127 -9.40 -4.65 64.46
#